data_AF-A0A6I9WYM2-F1
#
_entry.id   AF-A0A6I9WYM2-F1
#
_cell.length_a   1.000
_cell.length_b   1.000
_cell.length_c   1.000
_cell.angle_alpha   90.00
_cell.angle_beta   90.00
_cell.angle_gamma   90.00
#
_symmetry.space_group_name_H-M   'P 1'
#
loop_
_entity.id
_entity.type
_entity.pdbx_description
1 polymer ?
#
loop_
_entity_poly.entity_id
_entity_poly.type
_entity_poly.pdbx_seq_one_letter_code
_entity_poly.pdbx_strand_id
1 'polypeptide(L)'
;NGTFQVKRSKIGFNVVLIIKNLDLDEKLHCRACRLISNLCKCSWHAKELCNAGVLEALTVLLMSKIDRQTYCMAIRAIRNIWTVYEKIRETMVELKIIELVTQLFVMAEKKSIVDIKYAELVDACLKAMCAFLVTLDPRCGKQMHVNKNMWGYKCLMRCCSAGNNKIAVKCLYTLCHIAECRLSLGISGTVEQLIELINTADNSSNLLCKEILICLCLFCQESVNRDRIRQNAGLQVIVALLNKPEYECHHPALLEALSQFIHDEIGLDILSRHGILEILVAKLAYVVAVAKSNERSSMSRKRSSNSPAENYNKPFKYPCLRRYSMDYYRDDWSPKSATSASSSPPSTPPLPPYSDSNAETDDLEDDYSPVYNDTECDNDEDEENISLKSYKSLTTIEADSDSSSSNSEISSGMNSYEYYTLLLLNRLSLCPKPIDKLAEPTTIKSLTDYIKYAEKQNVILKYRDIAVKILKRIMGNAAYFMLLLKQGLVFEVQTLPEVEDYTHHLRTVAETGGATGQLSFILLRGEEEHKLLTAVSIPLLIKTQHTLKCLLKKNGGLQLIFDLLTDSSHKLHERAIWSICQLAKTLEINPDDCSITETAINSSELCDYSRLPFDETNHMEPFVSSMVTFELDDGTTVKTCRRMLCQYSPVFSAMLEGNFSESSKKQIRLRDTSRNGLKTLILATTGAAFENRSIESLLDAVLLADKFLMPDTLTKTLTENSLLKLNYENFYRAWRWARNHSCHELKSYCVKSFLTAKMSWNETIRTFRDFYNTNVFDEFLHEIRDIITGVLCQC
;
A
#
# COMPACT_ATOMS: atom_id res chain seq x y z
N ASN A 1 57.93 28.91 1.46
CA ASN A 1 58.93 29.68 0.69
C ASN A 1 59.27 29.15 -0.71
N GLY A 2 59.31 27.82 -0.97
CA GLY A 2 59.67 27.30 -2.31
C GLY A 2 58.72 27.60 -3.48
N THR A 3 57.41 27.78 -3.25
CA THR A 3 56.41 28.04 -4.31
C THR A 3 56.43 29.46 -4.88
N PHE A 4 57.01 30.45 -4.16
CA PHE A 4 57.10 31.83 -4.63
C PHE A 4 58.28 32.07 -5.57
N GLN A 5 59.41 31.37 -5.40
CA GLN A 5 60.59 31.49 -6.29
C GLN A 5 60.33 30.92 -7.70
N VAL A 6 59.51 29.87 -7.81
CA VAL A 6 59.18 29.24 -9.11
C VAL A 6 58.25 30.11 -9.96
N LYS A 7 57.40 30.96 -9.35
CA LYS A 7 56.43 31.81 -10.04
C LYS A 7 57.03 32.85 -10.99
N ARG A 8 58.31 33.22 -10.83
CA ARG A 8 59.01 34.19 -11.69
C ARG A 8 60.00 33.53 -12.66
N SER A 9 60.00 32.20 -12.75
CA SER A 9 60.97 31.45 -13.55
C SER A 9 60.41 31.06 -14.93
N LYS A 10 61.28 30.93 -15.95
CA LYS A 10 60.93 30.36 -17.28
C LYS A 10 60.74 28.84 -17.26
N ILE A 11 60.52 28.25 -16.09
CA ILE A 11 60.47 26.79 -15.90
C ILE A 11 59.37 26.14 -16.74
N GLY A 12 58.21 26.79 -16.88
CA GLY A 12 57.10 26.26 -17.67
C GLY A 12 57.49 26.06 -19.13
N PHE A 13 58.08 27.10 -19.75
CA PHE A 13 58.54 27.05 -21.13
C PHE A 13 59.69 26.05 -21.33
N ASN A 14 60.69 26.05 -20.44
CA ASN A 14 61.85 25.17 -20.52
C ASN A 14 61.47 23.69 -20.41
N VAL A 15 60.53 23.36 -19.52
CA VAL A 15 60.07 21.97 -19.34
C VAL A 15 59.23 21.50 -20.53
N VAL A 16 58.43 22.38 -21.14
CA VAL A 16 57.71 22.06 -22.40
C VAL A 16 58.69 21.81 -23.55
N LEU A 17 59.77 22.59 -23.67
CA LEU A 17 60.81 22.35 -24.67
C LEU A 17 61.48 20.98 -24.51
N ILE A 18 61.77 20.57 -23.28
CA ILE A 18 62.33 19.24 -22.99
C ILE A 18 61.39 18.13 -23.48
N ILE A 19 60.07 18.28 -23.30
CA ILE A 19 59.09 17.28 -23.76
C ILE A 19 58.95 17.29 -25.29
N LYS A 20 59.01 18.46 -25.93
CA LYS A 20 58.92 18.58 -27.38
C LYS A 20 60.11 17.94 -28.11
N ASN A 21 61.28 17.89 -27.48
CA ASN A 21 62.45 17.26 -28.04
C ASN A 21 62.42 15.74 -27.77
N LEU A 22 61.87 14.99 -28.74
CA LEU A 22 61.68 13.54 -28.65
C LEU A 22 63.00 12.74 -28.73
N ASP A 23 64.11 13.35 -29.16
CA ASP A 23 65.41 12.68 -29.26
C ASP A 23 66.16 12.60 -27.91
N LEU A 24 65.62 13.22 -26.86
CA LEU A 24 66.19 13.19 -25.51
C LEU A 24 65.94 11.84 -24.81
N ASP A 25 66.84 11.50 -23.88
CA ASP A 25 66.75 10.28 -23.06
C ASP A 25 65.38 10.18 -22.36
N GLU A 26 64.77 8.99 -22.40
CA GLU A 26 63.48 8.67 -21.76
C GLU A 26 63.48 9.04 -20.27
N LYS A 27 64.64 8.95 -19.58
CA LYS A 27 64.77 9.38 -18.18
C LYS A 27 64.54 10.88 -17.99
N LEU A 28 64.93 11.70 -18.97
CA LEU A 28 64.69 13.15 -18.94
C LEU A 28 63.21 13.45 -19.14
N HIS A 29 62.54 12.78 -20.08
CA HIS A 29 61.09 12.91 -20.27
C HIS A 29 60.32 12.46 -19.03
N CYS A 30 60.72 11.37 -18.38
CA CYS A 30 60.13 10.90 -17.12
C CYS A 30 60.23 11.96 -16.01
N ARG A 31 61.43 12.53 -15.82
CA ARG A 31 61.68 13.60 -14.83
C ARG A 31 60.88 14.87 -15.15
N ALA A 32 60.83 15.26 -16.42
CA ALA A 32 60.05 16.41 -16.88
C ALA A 32 58.55 16.21 -16.61
N CYS A 33 57.99 15.06 -16.97
CA CYS A 33 56.58 14.74 -16.70
C CYS A 33 56.26 14.72 -15.20
N ARG A 34 57.18 14.18 -14.38
CA ARG A 34 57.04 14.19 -12.91
C ARG A 34 57.05 15.61 -12.36
N LEU A 35 57.92 16.49 -12.88
CA LEU A 35 57.98 17.89 -12.49
C LEU A 35 56.67 18.61 -12.86
N ILE A 36 56.18 18.47 -14.10
CA ILE A 36 54.88 19.01 -14.54
C ILE A 36 53.78 18.54 -13.60
N SER A 37 53.67 17.23 -13.35
CA SER A 37 52.65 16.67 -12.48
C SER A 37 52.64 17.30 -11.09
N ASN A 38 53.82 17.55 -10.51
CA ASN A 38 53.96 18.19 -9.20
C ASN A 38 53.60 19.68 -9.23
N LEU A 39 54.03 20.41 -10.27
CA LEU A 39 53.71 21.83 -10.44
C LEU A 39 52.21 22.04 -10.65
N CYS A 40 51.58 21.21 -11.47
CA CYS A 40 50.15 21.26 -11.79
C CYS A 40 49.21 20.93 -10.62
N LYS A 41 49.74 20.63 -9.41
CA LYS A 41 48.93 20.63 -8.19
C LYS A 41 48.47 22.05 -7.80
N CYS A 42 49.10 23.09 -8.36
CA CYS A 42 48.74 24.49 -8.18
C CYS A 42 48.09 25.03 -9.47
N SER A 43 46.94 25.69 -9.33
CA SER A 43 46.17 26.23 -10.46
C SER A 43 46.92 27.25 -11.29
N TRP A 44 47.75 28.09 -10.66
CA TRP A 44 48.58 29.06 -11.37
C TRP A 44 49.61 28.38 -12.28
N HIS A 45 50.37 27.41 -11.75
CA HIS A 45 51.36 26.68 -12.54
C HIS A 45 50.69 25.85 -13.66
N ALA A 46 49.53 25.25 -13.39
CA ALA A 46 48.76 24.54 -14.40
C ALA A 46 48.36 25.46 -15.56
N LYS A 47 47.89 26.69 -15.25
CA LYS A 47 47.56 27.70 -16.27
C LYS A 47 48.77 28.09 -17.10
N GLU A 48 49.90 28.44 -16.47
CA GLU A 48 51.12 28.84 -17.19
C GLU A 48 51.68 27.72 -18.08
N LEU A 49 51.67 26.48 -17.60
CA LEU A 49 52.07 25.32 -18.40
C LEU A 49 51.12 25.09 -19.59
N CYS A 50 49.80 25.25 -19.40
CA CYS A 50 48.84 25.17 -20.49
C CYS A 50 49.08 26.26 -21.54
N ASN A 51 49.30 27.51 -21.11
CA ASN A 51 49.63 28.62 -22.01
C ASN A 51 50.93 28.37 -22.80
N ALA A 52 51.89 27.65 -22.21
CA ALA A 52 53.14 27.28 -22.86
C ALA A 52 53.01 26.12 -23.87
N GLY A 53 51.81 25.53 -24.04
CA GLY A 53 51.56 24.43 -24.97
C GLY A 53 52.00 23.06 -24.44
N VAL A 54 51.83 22.83 -23.13
CA VAL A 54 52.18 21.54 -22.50
C VAL A 54 51.28 20.39 -22.96
N LEU A 55 50.04 20.67 -23.37
CA LEU A 55 49.09 19.62 -23.74
C LEU A 55 49.43 19.00 -25.08
N GLU A 56 49.78 19.81 -26.06
CA GLU A 56 50.25 19.37 -27.38
C GLU A 56 51.54 18.57 -27.22
N ALA A 57 52.47 19.06 -26.38
CA ALA A 57 53.73 18.38 -26.10
C ALA A 57 53.50 17.01 -25.43
N LEU A 58 52.63 16.92 -24.41
CA LEU A 58 52.27 15.65 -23.76
C LEU A 58 51.51 14.71 -24.69
N THR A 59 50.65 15.24 -25.56
CA THR A 59 49.88 14.44 -26.54
C THR A 59 50.82 13.75 -27.52
N VAL A 60 51.78 14.50 -28.09
CA VAL A 60 52.82 13.96 -28.97
C VAL A 60 53.66 12.92 -28.23
N LEU A 61 54.07 13.20 -26.99
CA LEU A 61 54.84 12.26 -26.18
C LEU A 61 54.09 10.95 -25.92
N LEU A 62 52.79 11.00 -25.64
CA LEU A 62 51.96 9.81 -25.41
C LEU A 62 51.73 8.96 -26.67
N MET A 63 51.78 9.57 -27.86
CA MET A 63 51.72 8.84 -29.14
C MET A 63 53.04 8.16 -29.48
N SER A 64 54.16 8.67 -28.97
CA SER A 64 55.48 8.08 -29.15
C SER A 64 55.64 6.78 -28.37
N LYS A 65 56.53 5.90 -28.83
CA LYS A 65 56.91 4.68 -28.13
C LYS A 65 57.93 5.02 -27.04
N ILE A 66 57.47 5.08 -25.80
CA ILE A 66 58.29 5.43 -24.63
C ILE A 66 58.21 4.34 -23.56
N ASP A 67 59.05 4.45 -22.53
CA ASP A 67 59.03 3.54 -21.41
C ASP A 67 57.79 3.67 -20.53
N ARG A 68 57.51 2.60 -19.79
CA ARG A 68 56.36 2.47 -18.92
C ARG A 68 56.29 3.55 -17.84
N GLN A 69 57.42 3.96 -17.25
CA GLN A 69 57.43 4.95 -16.18
C GLN A 69 57.12 6.35 -16.73
N THR A 70 57.63 6.70 -17.91
CA THR A 70 57.28 7.96 -18.57
C THR A 70 55.80 8.02 -18.90
N TYR A 71 55.18 6.94 -19.40
CA TYR A 71 53.72 6.90 -19.57
C TYR A 71 52.97 7.18 -18.25
N CYS A 72 53.35 6.50 -17.16
CA CYS A 72 52.71 6.72 -15.86
C CYS A 72 52.81 8.20 -15.41
N MET A 73 53.98 8.82 -15.58
CA MET A 73 54.19 10.21 -15.16
C MET A 73 53.46 11.21 -16.07
N ALA A 74 53.45 10.99 -17.38
CA ALA A 74 52.72 11.82 -18.34
C ALA A 74 51.21 11.76 -18.08
N ILE A 75 50.64 10.57 -17.88
CA ILE A 75 49.21 10.38 -17.56
C ILE A 75 48.86 11.05 -16.22
N ARG A 76 49.73 10.94 -15.22
CA ARG A 76 49.57 11.63 -13.93
C ARG A 76 49.60 13.15 -14.10
N ALA A 77 50.44 13.69 -14.97
CA ALA A 77 50.47 15.11 -15.28
C ALA A 77 49.15 15.57 -15.91
N ILE A 78 48.67 14.86 -16.94
CA ILE A 78 47.39 15.14 -17.60
C ILE A 78 46.23 15.11 -16.60
N ARG A 79 46.16 14.07 -15.77
CA ARG A 79 45.15 13.96 -14.72
C ARG A 79 45.16 15.17 -13.79
N ASN A 80 46.34 15.57 -13.32
CA ASN A 80 46.45 16.71 -12.40
C ASN A 80 46.03 18.03 -13.07
N ILE A 81 46.44 18.26 -14.32
CA ILE A 81 46.01 19.42 -15.11
C ILE A 81 44.48 19.45 -15.23
N TRP A 82 43.86 18.33 -15.63
CA TRP A 82 42.40 18.21 -15.74
C TRP A 82 41.67 18.53 -14.43
N THR A 83 42.18 18.00 -13.31
CA THR A 83 41.55 18.18 -11.99
C THR A 83 41.66 19.61 -11.47
N VAL A 84 42.77 20.30 -11.75
CA VAL A 84 43.08 21.60 -11.12
C VAL A 84 42.69 22.78 -12.01
N TYR A 85 42.69 22.63 -13.33
CA TYR A 85 42.43 23.73 -14.26
C TYR A 85 41.23 23.44 -15.17
N GLU A 86 40.04 23.86 -14.74
CA GLU A 86 38.79 23.47 -15.40
C GLU A 86 38.62 24.04 -16.81
N LYS A 87 39.18 25.22 -17.09
CA LYS A 87 39.04 25.91 -18.38
C LYS A 87 39.68 25.15 -19.56
N ILE A 88 40.60 24.22 -19.28
CA ILE A 88 41.30 23.44 -20.32
C ILE A 88 40.58 22.16 -20.71
N ARG A 89 39.48 21.81 -20.02
CA ARG A 89 38.78 20.54 -20.24
C ARG A 89 38.24 20.42 -21.67
N GLU A 90 37.70 21.50 -22.23
CA GLU A 90 37.25 21.55 -23.63
C GLU A 90 38.40 21.23 -24.60
N THR A 91 39.54 21.91 -24.44
CA THR A 91 40.74 21.66 -25.26
C THR A 91 41.23 20.22 -25.14
N MET A 92 41.21 19.62 -23.94
CA MET A 92 41.61 18.23 -23.76
C MET A 92 40.64 17.23 -24.45
N VAL A 93 39.34 17.54 -24.46
CA VAL A 93 38.33 16.75 -25.18
C VAL A 93 38.54 16.88 -26.69
N GLU A 94 38.77 18.09 -27.21
CA GLU A 94 39.05 18.34 -28.63
C GLU A 94 40.34 17.65 -29.12
N LEU A 95 41.39 17.70 -28.31
CA LEU A 95 42.67 17.02 -28.58
C LEU A 95 42.59 15.49 -28.40
N LYS A 96 41.42 14.93 -28.07
CA LYS A 96 41.20 13.48 -27.88
C LYS A 96 42.14 12.83 -26.86
N ILE A 97 42.55 13.59 -25.85
CA ILE A 97 43.50 13.09 -24.83
C ILE A 97 42.88 11.92 -24.05
N ILE A 98 41.57 11.93 -23.82
CA ILE A 98 40.86 10.87 -23.13
C ILE A 98 40.89 9.57 -23.95
N GLU A 99 40.70 9.67 -25.27
CA GLU A 99 40.81 8.54 -26.19
C GLU A 99 42.23 7.94 -26.15
N LEU A 100 43.27 8.77 -26.16
CA LEU A 100 44.68 8.35 -26.07
C LEU A 100 45.00 7.64 -24.75
N VAL A 101 44.60 8.22 -23.61
CA VAL A 101 44.78 7.58 -22.30
C VAL A 101 44.06 6.24 -22.24
N THR A 102 42.87 6.12 -22.86
CA THR A 102 42.13 4.86 -22.90
C THR A 102 42.75 3.84 -23.85
N GLN A 103 43.36 4.26 -24.96
CA GLN A 103 44.14 3.37 -25.83
C GLN A 103 45.36 2.80 -25.09
N LEU A 104 46.06 3.63 -24.32
CA LEU A 104 47.16 3.19 -23.47
C LEU A 104 46.70 2.26 -22.35
N PHE A 105 45.51 2.49 -21.77
CA PHE A 105 44.87 1.56 -20.84
C PHE A 105 44.64 0.18 -21.47
N VAL A 106 44.04 0.13 -22.66
CA VAL A 106 43.80 -1.14 -23.39
C VAL A 106 45.11 -1.86 -23.70
N MET A 107 46.16 -1.14 -24.10
CA MET A 107 47.48 -1.71 -24.31
C MET A 107 48.06 -2.27 -23.00
N ALA A 108 48.02 -1.48 -21.92
CA ALA A 108 48.58 -1.84 -20.63
C ALA A 108 47.89 -3.06 -20.03
N GLU A 109 46.55 -3.13 -20.11
CA GLU A 109 45.77 -4.26 -19.62
C GLU A 109 46.16 -5.56 -20.35
N LYS A 110 46.21 -5.55 -21.69
CA LYS A 110 46.64 -6.70 -22.48
C LYS A 110 48.06 -7.17 -22.13
N LYS A 111 48.98 -6.21 -21.91
CA LYS A 111 50.37 -6.53 -21.53
C LYS A 111 50.49 -6.99 -20.08
N SER A 112 49.61 -6.54 -19.18
CA SER A 112 49.64 -6.88 -17.77
C SER A 112 49.42 -8.37 -17.50
N ILE A 113 48.78 -9.07 -18.45
CA ILE A 113 48.61 -10.53 -18.43
C ILE A 113 49.96 -11.25 -18.49
N VAL A 114 50.95 -10.68 -19.20
CA VAL A 114 52.28 -11.28 -19.40
C VAL A 114 53.32 -10.68 -18.48
N ASP A 115 53.24 -9.37 -18.20
CA ASP A 115 54.17 -8.65 -17.33
C ASP A 115 53.41 -7.81 -16.29
N ILE A 116 53.46 -8.27 -15.04
CA ILE A 116 52.81 -7.67 -13.86
C ILE A 116 53.21 -6.18 -13.69
N LYS A 117 54.39 -5.76 -14.17
CA LYS A 117 54.83 -4.36 -14.07
C LYS A 117 53.89 -3.39 -14.78
N TYR A 118 53.14 -3.85 -15.80
CA TYR A 118 52.14 -3.03 -16.48
C TYR A 118 50.90 -2.71 -15.63
N ALA A 119 50.69 -3.40 -14.50
CA ALA A 119 49.59 -3.10 -13.57
C ALA A 119 49.66 -1.66 -13.01
N GLU A 120 50.86 -1.12 -12.79
CA GLU A 120 51.04 0.28 -12.37
C GLU A 120 50.53 1.27 -13.43
N LEU A 121 50.71 0.93 -14.71
CA LEU A 121 50.23 1.76 -15.82
C LEU A 121 48.71 1.65 -15.96
N VAL A 122 48.14 0.45 -15.78
CA VAL A 122 46.69 0.24 -15.71
C VAL A 122 46.07 1.11 -14.60
N ASP A 123 46.65 1.12 -13.40
CA ASP A 123 46.20 1.94 -12.28
C ASP A 123 46.33 3.45 -12.57
N ALA A 124 47.43 3.89 -13.17
CA ALA A 124 47.61 5.29 -13.57
C ALA A 124 46.53 5.74 -14.57
N CYS A 125 46.24 4.91 -15.58
CA CYS A 125 45.17 5.15 -16.55
C CYS A 125 43.79 5.19 -15.88
N LEU A 126 43.45 4.20 -15.06
CA LEU A 126 42.14 4.13 -14.38
C LEU A 126 41.91 5.35 -13.50
N LYS A 127 42.94 5.81 -12.76
CA LYS A 127 42.84 7.05 -11.96
C LYS A 127 42.62 8.29 -12.83
N ALA A 128 43.22 8.36 -14.01
CA ALA A 128 43.00 9.45 -14.95
C ALA A 128 41.59 9.39 -15.56
N MET A 129 41.17 8.22 -16.03
CA MET A 129 39.81 7.99 -16.55
C MET A 129 38.74 8.36 -15.52
N CYS A 130 38.86 7.90 -14.27
CA CYS A 130 37.96 8.31 -13.19
C CYS A 130 37.90 9.83 -13.00
N ALA A 131 39.04 10.54 -13.09
CA ALA A 131 39.07 11.99 -12.96
C ALA A 131 38.35 12.70 -14.11
N PHE A 132 38.47 12.17 -15.34
CA PHE A 132 37.78 12.69 -16.52
C PHE A 132 36.25 12.56 -16.41
N LEU A 133 35.76 11.53 -15.73
CA LEU A 133 34.34 11.25 -15.59
C LEU A 133 33.64 12.04 -14.47
N VAL A 134 34.40 12.73 -13.61
CA VAL A 134 33.81 13.56 -12.53
C VAL A 134 32.87 14.64 -13.08
N THR A 135 33.08 15.10 -14.31
CA THR A 135 32.23 16.10 -14.96
C THR A 135 30.90 15.54 -15.46
N LEU A 136 30.74 14.20 -15.52
CA LEU A 136 29.60 13.50 -16.13
C LEU A 136 29.33 13.92 -17.59
N ASP A 137 30.36 14.42 -18.29
CA ASP A 137 30.26 14.80 -19.70
C ASP A 137 30.22 13.55 -20.60
N PRO A 138 29.16 13.35 -21.41
CA PRO A 138 29.05 12.18 -22.28
C PRO A 138 30.16 12.10 -23.35
N ARG A 139 30.79 13.21 -23.71
CA ARG A 139 31.94 13.22 -24.65
C ARG A 139 33.14 12.49 -24.06
N CYS A 140 33.38 12.64 -22.76
CA CYS A 140 34.44 11.93 -22.05
C CYS A 140 34.21 10.41 -22.13
N GLY A 141 33.01 9.95 -21.80
CA GLY A 141 32.68 8.52 -21.84
C GLY A 141 32.70 7.94 -23.26
N LYS A 142 32.25 8.71 -24.27
CA LYS A 142 32.32 8.31 -25.69
C LYS A 142 33.75 8.11 -26.19
N GLN A 143 34.69 8.96 -25.75
CA GLN A 143 36.11 8.78 -26.07
C GLN A 143 36.73 7.54 -25.38
N MET A 144 36.14 7.04 -24.29
CA MET A 144 36.59 5.83 -23.61
C MET A 144 36.17 4.52 -24.29
N HIS A 145 35.41 4.55 -25.39
CA HIS A 145 35.04 3.31 -26.10
C HIS A 145 36.27 2.64 -26.73
N VAL A 146 37.17 3.42 -27.34
CA VAL A 146 38.30 2.97 -28.18
C VAL A 146 37.87 2.02 -29.30
N ASN A 147 37.86 2.54 -30.52
CA ASN A 147 37.46 1.87 -31.78
C ASN A 147 35.99 1.44 -31.82
N LYS A 148 35.55 0.96 -32.99
CA LYS A 148 34.18 0.45 -33.20
C LYS A 148 33.83 -0.75 -32.31
N ASN A 149 34.84 -1.49 -31.83
CA ASN A 149 34.67 -2.70 -31.03
C ASN A 149 34.55 -2.45 -29.52
N MET A 150 34.57 -1.18 -29.09
CA MET A 150 34.42 -0.74 -27.70
C MET A 150 35.42 -1.41 -26.74
N TRP A 151 36.69 -1.50 -27.14
CA TRP A 151 37.72 -2.20 -26.38
C TRP A 151 38.01 -1.57 -25.02
N GLY A 152 37.89 -0.26 -24.88
CA GLY A 152 38.08 0.43 -23.60
C GLY A 152 37.09 -0.06 -22.54
N TYR A 153 35.82 -0.21 -22.91
CA TYR A 153 34.78 -0.75 -22.03
C TYR A 153 34.97 -2.24 -21.72
N LYS A 154 35.33 -3.05 -22.72
CA LYS A 154 35.62 -4.48 -22.51
C LYS A 154 36.81 -4.70 -21.57
N CYS A 155 37.89 -3.96 -21.76
CA CYS A 155 39.05 -4.02 -20.86
C CYS A 155 38.69 -3.49 -19.46
N LEU A 156 37.86 -2.45 -19.36
CA LEU A 156 37.38 -1.96 -18.06
C LEU A 156 36.62 -3.05 -17.29
N MET A 157 35.71 -3.77 -17.96
CA MET A 157 34.94 -4.86 -17.33
C MET A 157 35.81 -6.03 -16.89
N ARG A 158 36.85 -6.38 -17.65
CA ARG A 158 37.84 -7.37 -17.22
C ARG A 158 38.58 -6.92 -15.97
N CYS A 159 38.97 -5.65 -15.88
CA CYS A 159 39.58 -5.08 -14.68
C CYS A 159 38.63 -5.07 -13.48
N CYS A 160 37.32 -4.89 -13.68
CA CYS A 160 36.32 -5.05 -12.61
C CYS A 160 36.27 -6.49 -12.10
N SER A 161 36.40 -7.47 -13.00
CA SER A 161 36.31 -8.90 -12.68
C SER A 161 37.60 -9.46 -12.06
N ALA A 162 38.76 -8.97 -12.51
CA ALA A 162 40.07 -9.38 -12.01
C ALA A 162 40.37 -8.73 -10.64
N GLY A 163 40.03 -9.45 -9.56
CA GLY A 163 40.38 -9.07 -8.19
C GLY A 163 39.58 -7.90 -7.62
N ASN A 164 38.39 -7.61 -8.16
CA ASN A 164 37.49 -6.55 -7.70
C ASN A 164 38.20 -5.19 -7.56
N ASN A 165 38.85 -4.73 -8.63
CA ASN A 165 39.58 -3.47 -8.62
C ASN A 165 38.62 -2.29 -8.33
N LYS A 166 38.70 -1.74 -7.10
CA LYS A 166 37.85 -0.64 -6.62
C LYS A 166 37.81 0.56 -7.57
N ILE A 167 38.91 0.89 -8.23
CA ILE A 167 39.00 2.04 -9.14
C ILE A 167 38.30 1.73 -10.47
N ALA A 168 38.45 0.51 -11.00
CA ALA A 168 37.74 0.07 -12.19
C ALA A 168 36.22 0.06 -11.95
N VAL A 169 35.78 -0.49 -10.81
CA VAL A 169 34.36 -0.49 -10.41
C VAL A 169 33.83 0.94 -10.28
N LYS A 170 34.59 1.85 -9.65
CA LYS A 170 34.22 3.27 -9.58
C LYS A 170 34.09 3.91 -10.96
N CYS A 171 35.01 3.63 -11.88
CA CYS A 171 34.99 4.13 -13.25
C CYS A 171 33.72 3.65 -13.99
N LEU A 172 33.43 2.34 -13.92
CA LEU A 172 32.22 1.74 -14.49
C LEU A 172 30.96 2.37 -13.90
N TYR A 173 30.91 2.51 -12.58
CA TYR A 173 29.80 3.11 -11.86
C TYR A 173 29.53 4.53 -12.36
N THR A 174 30.57 5.38 -12.47
CA THR A 174 30.41 6.75 -12.98
C THR A 174 29.95 6.76 -14.44
N LEU A 175 30.47 5.87 -15.30
CA LEU A 175 29.99 5.74 -16.69
C LEU A 175 28.52 5.34 -16.75
N CYS A 176 28.04 4.46 -15.85
CA CYS A 176 26.64 4.04 -15.82
C CYS A 176 25.68 5.19 -15.44
N HIS A 177 26.16 6.25 -14.80
CA HIS A 177 25.32 7.44 -14.55
C HIS A 177 25.09 8.29 -15.81
N ILE A 178 25.89 8.09 -16.86
CA ILE A 178 25.76 8.80 -18.14
C ILE A 178 24.93 7.93 -19.10
N ALA A 179 23.76 8.42 -19.52
CA ALA A 179 22.79 7.64 -20.30
C ALA A 179 23.35 7.16 -21.65
N GLU A 180 24.08 8.02 -22.36
CA GLU A 180 24.72 7.72 -23.64
C GLU A 180 25.79 6.63 -23.52
N CYS A 181 26.45 6.58 -22.36
CA CYS A 181 27.46 5.57 -22.05
C CYS A 181 26.80 4.24 -21.67
N ARG A 182 25.69 4.23 -20.92
CA ARG A 182 24.97 2.99 -20.56
C ARG A 182 24.56 2.17 -21.77
N LEU A 183 24.03 2.81 -22.81
CA LEU A 183 23.67 2.11 -24.05
C LEU A 183 24.90 1.46 -24.69
N SER A 184 25.99 2.21 -24.78
CA SER A 184 27.25 1.74 -25.39
C SER A 184 27.92 0.64 -24.56
N LEU A 185 27.91 0.76 -23.23
CA LEU A 185 28.35 -0.27 -22.30
C LEU A 185 27.56 -1.56 -22.51
N GLY A 186 26.23 -1.48 -22.59
CA GLY A 186 25.40 -2.65 -22.86
C GLY A 186 25.73 -3.33 -24.19
N ILE A 187 25.87 -2.56 -25.28
CA ILE A 187 26.27 -3.08 -26.60
C ILE A 187 27.65 -3.76 -26.54
N SER A 188 28.55 -3.28 -25.70
CA SER A 188 29.89 -3.86 -25.56
C SER A 188 29.94 -5.25 -24.92
N GLY A 189 28.81 -5.75 -24.39
CA GLY A 189 28.74 -7.01 -23.64
C GLY A 189 29.01 -6.86 -22.14
N THR A 190 28.84 -5.64 -21.61
CA THR A 190 29.10 -5.33 -20.19
C THR A 190 28.04 -5.93 -19.27
N VAL A 191 26.77 -5.97 -19.71
CA VAL A 191 25.65 -6.48 -18.90
C VAL A 191 25.85 -7.96 -18.58
N GLU A 192 26.23 -8.74 -19.59
CA GLU A 192 26.46 -10.18 -19.51
C GLU A 192 27.60 -10.49 -18.54
N GLN A 193 28.73 -9.80 -18.69
CA GLN A 193 29.89 -9.93 -17.79
C GLN A 193 29.56 -9.47 -16.36
N LEU A 194 28.74 -8.44 -16.19
CA LEU A 194 28.32 -7.96 -14.86
C LEU A 194 27.46 -9.01 -14.14
N ILE A 195 26.54 -9.66 -14.85
CA ILE A 195 25.71 -10.73 -14.30
C ILE A 195 26.58 -11.93 -13.89
N GLU A 196 27.54 -12.33 -14.73
CA GLU A 196 28.50 -13.39 -14.42
C GLU A 196 29.37 -13.03 -13.20
N LEU A 197 29.83 -11.79 -13.10
CA LEU A 197 30.58 -11.28 -11.94
C LEU A 197 29.76 -11.36 -10.65
N ILE A 198 28.47 -11.02 -10.72
CA ILE A 198 27.58 -11.09 -9.57
C ILE A 198 27.38 -12.54 -9.12
N ASN A 199 27.13 -13.46 -10.06
CA ASN A 199 26.95 -14.88 -9.77
C ASN A 199 28.22 -15.54 -9.20
N THR A 200 29.40 -15.18 -9.73
CA THR A 200 30.68 -15.71 -9.22
C THR A 200 31.00 -15.19 -7.82
N ALA A 201 30.78 -13.90 -7.57
CA ALA A 201 30.93 -13.32 -6.24
C ALA A 201 29.97 -13.96 -5.23
N ASP A 202 28.73 -14.19 -5.62
CA ASP A 202 27.72 -14.85 -4.81
C ASP A 202 28.15 -16.28 -4.41
N ASN A 203 28.52 -17.11 -5.39
CA ASN A 203 28.99 -18.48 -5.14
C ASN A 203 30.23 -18.54 -4.24
N SER A 204 31.10 -17.54 -4.34
CA SER A 204 32.30 -17.42 -3.50
C SER A 204 32.04 -16.86 -2.09
N SER A 205 30.79 -16.58 -1.72
CA SER A 205 30.39 -15.94 -0.45
C SER A 205 31.05 -14.56 -0.22
N ASN A 206 31.45 -13.89 -1.30
CA ASN A 206 32.04 -12.56 -1.23
C ASN A 206 30.95 -11.49 -1.26
N LEU A 207 31.01 -10.52 -0.33
CA LEU A 207 30.05 -9.42 -0.31
C LEU A 207 30.21 -8.54 -1.56
N LEU A 208 29.15 -8.49 -2.38
CA LEU A 208 29.07 -7.58 -3.52
C LEU A 208 29.23 -6.13 -3.11
N CYS A 209 30.03 -5.39 -3.87
CA CYS A 209 30.16 -3.96 -3.69
C CYS A 209 28.89 -3.25 -4.18
N LYS A 210 28.42 -2.26 -3.41
CA LYS A 210 27.24 -1.41 -3.70
C LYS A 210 27.21 -0.91 -5.15
N GLU A 211 28.35 -0.47 -5.66
CA GLU A 211 28.52 0.11 -6.98
C GLU A 211 28.12 -0.88 -8.09
N ILE A 212 28.47 -2.16 -7.93
CA ILE A 212 28.13 -3.22 -8.90
C ILE A 212 26.62 -3.44 -8.94
N LEU A 213 25.97 -3.49 -7.77
CA LEU A 213 24.52 -3.62 -7.66
C LEU A 213 23.80 -2.44 -8.33
N ILE A 214 24.26 -1.22 -8.08
CA ILE A 214 23.67 -0.03 -8.70
C ILE A 214 23.90 -0.02 -10.21
N CYS A 215 25.07 -0.46 -10.70
CA CYS A 215 25.29 -0.60 -12.15
C CYS A 215 24.24 -1.51 -12.79
N LEU A 216 23.97 -2.68 -12.19
CA LEU A 216 22.94 -3.60 -12.67
C LEU A 216 21.56 -2.92 -12.72
N CYS A 217 21.18 -2.21 -11.65
CA CYS A 217 19.92 -1.47 -11.60
C CYS A 217 19.82 -0.37 -12.67
N LEU A 218 20.92 0.35 -12.92
CA LEU A 218 20.98 1.41 -13.93
C LEU A 218 20.86 0.85 -15.35
N PHE A 219 21.40 -0.34 -15.63
CA PHE A 219 21.24 -1.01 -16.92
C PHE A 219 19.77 -1.40 -17.22
N CYS A 220 18.88 -1.46 -16.22
CA CYS A 220 17.46 -1.73 -16.47
C CYS A 220 16.72 -0.56 -17.16
N GLN A 221 17.31 0.64 -17.25
CA GLN A 221 16.63 1.84 -17.76
C GLN A 221 16.42 1.81 -19.28
N GLU A 222 17.38 1.30 -20.05
CA GLU A 222 17.30 1.24 -21.51
C GLU A 222 16.68 -0.08 -21.99
N SER A 223 15.79 -0.01 -23.00
CA SER A 223 15.13 -1.20 -23.57
C SER A 223 16.11 -2.24 -24.13
N VAL A 224 17.18 -1.78 -24.80
CA VAL A 224 18.23 -2.65 -25.34
C VAL A 224 18.94 -3.42 -24.22
N ASN A 225 19.17 -2.76 -23.09
CA ASN A 225 19.83 -3.38 -21.94
C ASN A 225 18.87 -4.31 -21.19
N ARG A 226 17.59 -3.96 -21.07
CA ARG A 226 16.56 -4.87 -20.52
C ARG A 226 16.47 -6.19 -21.29
N ASP A 227 16.53 -6.13 -22.62
CA ASP A 227 16.56 -7.33 -23.46
C ASP A 227 17.76 -8.24 -23.12
N ARG A 228 18.95 -7.65 -22.96
CA ARG A 228 20.16 -8.38 -22.54
C ARG A 228 20.06 -8.94 -21.12
N ILE A 229 19.53 -8.17 -20.17
CA ILE A 229 19.28 -8.64 -18.80
C ILE A 229 18.35 -9.85 -18.82
N ARG A 230 17.29 -9.81 -19.63
CA ARG A 230 16.34 -10.92 -19.77
C ARG A 230 16.97 -12.16 -20.37
N GLN A 231 17.76 -12.02 -21.44
CA GLN A 231 18.41 -13.13 -22.14
C GLN A 231 19.49 -13.83 -21.30
N ASN A 232 20.14 -13.11 -20.38
CA ASN A 232 21.28 -13.60 -19.60
C ASN A 232 20.93 -13.90 -18.14
N ALA A 233 19.67 -14.24 -17.86
CA ALA A 233 19.16 -14.57 -16.54
C ALA A 233 19.35 -13.47 -15.46
N GLY A 234 19.46 -12.20 -15.85
CA GLY A 234 19.68 -11.09 -14.93
C GLY A 234 18.48 -10.79 -14.03
N LEU A 235 17.25 -11.06 -14.48
CA LEU A 235 16.05 -10.95 -13.64
C LEU A 235 16.09 -11.92 -12.46
N GLN A 236 16.55 -13.15 -12.71
CA GLN A 236 16.73 -14.19 -11.71
C GLN A 236 17.76 -13.78 -10.66
N VAL A 237 18.86 -13.16 -11.10
CA VAL A 237 19.88 -12.60 -10.21
C VAL A 237 19.28 -11.50 -9.32
N ILE A 238 18.51 -10.56 -9.88
CA ILE A 238 17.86 -9.50 -9.09
C ILE A 238 16.90 -10.10 -8.04
N VAL A 239 16.14 -11.13 -8.40
CA VAL A 239 15.24 -11.85 -7.48
C VAL A 239 16.02 -12.56 -6.37
N ALA A 240 17.13 -13.23 -6.70
CA ALA A 240 18.00 -13.86 -5.71
C ALA A 240 18.60 -12.86 -4.72
N LEU A 241 19.01 -11.68 -5.21
CA LEU A 241 19.51 -10.59 -4.37
C LEU A 241 18.43 -10.02 -3.44
N LEU A 242 17.17 -9.95 -3.88
CA LEU A 242 16.04 -9.48 -3.06
C LEU A 242 15.65 -10.43 -1.91
N ASN A 243 16.03 -11.71 -2.01
CA ASN A 243 15.81 -12.71 -0.95
C ASN A 243 16.84 -12.65 0.17
N LYS A 244 17.93 -11.90 -0.03
CA LYS A 244 19.08 -11.90 0.86
C LYS A 244 19.02 -10.75 1.87
N PRO A 245 19.07 -11.03 3.17
CA PRO A 245 19.02 -9.97 4.18
C PRO A 245 20.24 -9.05 4.12
N GLU A 246 21.39 -9.54 3.64
CA GLU A 246 22.62 -8.74 3.52
C GLU A 246 22.46 -7.55 2.56
N TYR A 247 21.51 -7.62 1.62
CA TYR A 247 21.26 -6.59 0.61
C TYR A 247 19.99 -5.78 0.87
N GLU A 248 19.44 -5.83 2.09
CA GLU A 248 18.16 -5.19 2.40
C GLU A 248 18.16 -3.66 2.16
N CYS A 249 19.28 -2.99 2.45
CA CYS A 249 19.45 -1.56 2.18
C CYS A 249 19.42 -1.22 0.67
N HIS A 250 19.63 -2.20 -0.20
CA HIS A 250 19.61 -2.05 -1.65
C HIS A 250 18.31 -2.55 -2.31
N HIS A 251 17.43 -3.20 -1.55
CA HIS A 251 16.13 -3.67 -2.05
C HIS A 251 15.29 -2.59 -2.74
N PRO A 252 15.21 -1.33 -2.26
CA PRO A 252 14.46 -0.28 -2.96
C PRO A 252 14.97 -0.04 -4.39
N ALA A 253 16.29 -0.03 -4.59
CA ALA A 253 16.90 0.16 -5.91
C ALA A 253 16.68 -1.05 -6.83
N LEU A 254 16.70 -2.27 -6.27
CA LEU A 254 16.42 -3.50 -7.01
C LEU A 254 14.95 -3.58 -7.43
N LEU A 255 14.01 -3.22 -6.54
CA LEU A 255 12.58 -3.15 -6.85
C LEU A 255 12.28 -2.07 -7.91
N GLU A 256 12.94 -0.92 -7.82
CA GLU A 256 12.87 0.11 -8.85
C GLU A 256 13.38 -0.41 -10.21
N ALA A 257 14.49 -1.15 -10.22
CA ALA A 257 15.03 -1.74 -11.43
C ALA A 257 14.04 -2.75 -12.06
N LEU A 258 13.38 -3.58 -11.24
CA LEU A 258 12.32 -4.49 -11.70
C LEU A 258 11.10 -3.72 -12.24
N SER A 259 10.80 -2.53 -11.70
CA SER A 259 9.68 -1.71 -12.19
C SER A 259 9.85 -1.27 -13.65
N GLN A 260 11.08 -1.30 -14.19
CA GLN A 260 11.34 -1.02 -15.61
C GLN A 260 10.82 -2.14 -16.55
N PHE A 261 10.42 -3.29 -16.01
CA PHE A 261 9.92 -4.45 -16.76
C PHE A 261 8.39 -4.60 -16.69
N ILE A 262 7.64 -3.63 -16.14
CA ILE A 262 6.16 -3.71 -15.99
C ILE A 262 5.39 -3.85 -17.32
N HIS A 263 6.02 -3.53 -18.45
CA HIS A 263 5.45 -3.66 -19.79
C HIS A 263 6.07 -4.82 -20.59
N ASP A 264 6.95 -5.61 -19.97
CA ASP A 264 7.63 -6.76 -20.59
C ASP A 264 6.95 -8.05 -20.14
N GLU A 265 6.06 -8.61 -20.97
CA GLU A 265 5.32 -9.83 -20.63
C GLU A 265 6.23 -11.04 -20.38
N ILE A 266 7.31 -11.17 -21.15
CA ILE A 266 8.29 -12.26 -20.99
C ILE A 266 9.05 -12.07 -19.68
N GLY A 267 9.45 -10.82 -19.39
CA GLY A 267 10.09 -10.46 -18.12
C GLY A 267 9.21 -10.77 -16.91
N LEU A 268 7.92 -10.41 -16.95
CA LEU A 268 6.96 -10.69 -15.88
C LEU A 268 6.74 -12.19 -15.66
N ASP A 269 6.67 -12.98 -16.74
CA ASP A 269 6.57 -14.44 -16.68
C ASP A 269 7.83 -15.08 -16.06
N ILE A 270 9.03 -14.59 -16.41
CA ILE A 270 10.28 -14.99 -15.75
C ILE A 270 10.24 -14.65 -14.26
N LEU A 271 9.87 -13.42 -13.89
CA LEU A 271 9.79 -13.01 -12.48
C LEU A 271 8.81 -13.87 -11.69
N SER A 272 7.64 -14.16 -12.26
CA SER A 272 6.62 -15.02 -11.64
C SER A 272 7.14 -16.42 -11.35
N ARG A 273 7.86 -17.05 -12.30
CA ARG A 273 8.44 -18.39 -12.12
C ARG A 273 9.54 -18.45 -11.08
N HIS A 274 10.27 -17.35 -10.86
CA HIS A 274 11.40 -17.29 -9.94
C HIS A 274 11.04 -16.76 -8.54
N GLY A 275 9.76 -16.59 -8.24
CA GLY A 275 9.29 -16.33 -6.87
C GLY A 275 9.27 -14.86 -6.46
N ILE A 276 9.14 -13.92 -7.43
CA ILE A 276 9.01 -12.50 -7.09
C ILE A 276 7.79 -12.23 -6.20
N LEU A 277 6.70 -13.00 -6.36
CA LEU A 277 5.44 -12.73 -5.68
C LEU A 277 5.59 -12.92 -4.16
N GLU A 278 6.24 -14.00 -3.75
CA GLU A 278 6.53 -14.34 -2.37
C GLU A 278 7.36 -13.25 -1.71
N ILE A 279 8.35 -12.71 -2.42
CA ILE A 279 9.16 -11.58 -1.97
C ILE A 279 8.26 -10.35 -1.75
N LEU A 280 7.44 -9.98 -2.73
CA LEU A 280 6.56 -8.82 -2.65
C LEU A 280 5.54 -8.95 -1.52
N VAL A 281 4.99 -10.15 -1.30
CA VAL A 281 4.05 -10.46 -0.21
C VAL A 281 4.75 -10.38 1.15
N ALA A 282 5.96 -10.94 1.29
CA ALA A 282 6.76 -10.84 2.50
C ALA A 282 7.11 -9.37 2.82
N LYS A 283 7.46 -8.59 1.79
CA LYS A 283 7.74 -7.17 1.89
C LYS A 283 6.50 -6.37 2.30
N LEU A 284 5.31 -6.68 1.76
CA LEU A 284 4.05 -6.07 2.19
C LEU A 284 3.71 -6.40 3.65
N ALA A 285 3.88 -7.66 4.07
CA ALA A 285 3.68 -8.07 5.46
C ALA A 285 4.65 -7.36 6.42
N TYR A 286 5.90 -7.18 6.02
CA TYR A 286 6.90 -6.42 6.78
C TYR A 286 6.47 -4.96 6.99
N VAL A 287 5.97 -4.27 5.95
CA VAL A 287 5.44 -2.91 6.08
C VAL A 287 4.37 -2.85 7.16
N VAL A 288 3.40 -3.76 7.14
CA VAL A 288 2.33 -3.82 8.16
C VAL A 288 2.90 -4.10 9.56
N ALA A 289 3.89 -4.99 9.69
CA ALA A 289 4.51 -5.34 10.97
C ALA A 289 5.29 -4.17 11.60
N VAL A 290 6.13 -3.49 10.81
CA VAL A 290 6.89 -2.30 11.27
C VAL A 290 5.92 -1.22 11.71
N ALA A 291 4.87 -1.00 10.93
CA ALA A 291 3.93 0.07 11.20
C ALA A 291 3.13 -0.17 12.50
N LYS A 292 2.75 -1.44 12.80
CA LYS A 292 2.21 -1.86 14.12
C LYS A 292 3.17 -1.67 15.29
N SER A 293 4.48 -1.88 15.08
CA SER A 293 5.49 -1.68 16.14
C SER A 293 5.69 -0.20 16.49
N ASN A 294 5.63 0.67 15.48
CA ASN A 294 5.76 2.12 15.67
C ASN A 294 4.60 2.68 16.51
N GLU A 295 3.37 2.18 16.35
CA GLU A 295 2.22 2.54 17.19
C GLU A 295 2.42 2.19 18.68
N ARG A 296 2.98 1.01 18.98
CA ARG A 296 3.26 0.63 20.39
C ARG A 296 4.34 1.52 21.02
N SER A 297 5.29 2.00 20.22
CA SER A 297 6.36 2.90 20.67
C SER A 297 5.92 4.36 20.83
N SER A 298 4.87 4.80 20.14
CA SER A 298 4.30 6.14 20.26
C SER A 298 3.32 6.25 21.43
N MET A 299 2.67 5.14 21.81
CA MET A 299 1.81 5.08 23.01
C MET A 299 2.60 5.17 24.33
N SER A 300 3.91 4.87 24.34
CA SER A 300 4.76 4.96 25.54
C SER A 300 5.44 6.33 25.75
N ARG A 301 5.34 7.25 24.78
CA ARG A 301 5.83 8.63 24.89
C ARG A 301 4.67 9.62 24.97
N LYS A 302 3.84 9.51 26.01
CA LYS A 302 2.92 10.57 26.45
C LYS A 302 3.38 11.14 27.80
N ARG A 303 4.41 11.99 27.77
CA ARG A 303 4.58 13.15 28.68
C ARG A 303 5.65 14.10 28.13
N SER A 304 5.33 15.40 28.18
CA SER A 304 6.06 16.62 27.76
C SER A 304 6.39 16.74 26.26
N SER A 305 6.15 17.85 25.56
CA SER A 305 5.69 19.20 25.90
C SER A 305 5.14 19.86 24.63
N ASN A 306 4.12 20.69 24.76
CA ASN A 306 3.56 21.49 23.67
C ASN A 306 4.55 22.56 23.20
N SER A 307 4.85 22.61 21.90
CA SER A 307 5.19 23.84 21.19
C SER A 307 4.71 23.77 19.73
N PRO A 308 4.23 24.88 19.14
CA PRO A 308 3.72 24.88 17.77
C PRO A 308 4.87 24.91 16.76
N ALA A 309 4.81 24.05 15.75
CA ALA A 309 5.78 24.03 14.66
C ALA A 309 5.54 25.21 13.70
N GLU A 310 6.47 26.15 13.66
CA GLU A 310 6.56 27.18 12.63
C GLU A 310 7.04 26.58 11.31
N ASN A 311 6.29 26.86 10.24
CA ASN A 311 6.62 26.56 8.86
C ASN A 311 7.86 27.34 8.41
N TYR A 312 8.99 26.66 8.25
CA TYR A 312 10.10 27.13 7.44
C TYR A 312 10.27 26.25 6.20
N ASN A 313 9.72 26.72 5.08
CA ASN A 313 10.04 26.24 3.74
C ASN A 313 11.53 26.46 3.47
N LYS A 314 12.32 25.38 3.47
CA LYS A 314 13.64 25.33 2.83
C LYS A 314 13.56 24.41 1.62
N PRO A 315 13.94 24.87 0.41
CA PRO A 315 13.99 24.00 -0.77
C PRO A 315 15.17 23.05 -0.63
N PHE A 316 14.90 21.75 -0.47
CA PHE A 316 15.93 20.72 -0.54
C PHE A 316 16.45 20.61 -1.98
N LYS A 317 17.70 21.06 -2.19
CA LYS A 317 18.49 20.79 -3.39
C LYS A 317 19.08 19.39 -3.28
N TYR A 318 18.37 18.39 -3.80
CA TYR A 318 18.98 17.21 -4.40
C TYR A 318 18.64 17.25 -5.89
N PRO A 319 19.61 17.20 -6.82
CA PRO A 319 19.28 17.05 -8.23
C PRO A 319 18.70 15.65 -8.41
N CYS A 320 17.38 15.58 -8.60
CA CYS A 320 16.77 14.48 -9.32
C CYS A 320 17.30 14.54 -10.76
N LEU A 321 18.41 13.86 -11.02
CA LEU A 321 19.00 13.72 -12.36
C LEU A 321 19.04 12.24 -12.73
N ARG A 322 17.87 11.60 -12.81
CA ARG A 322 17.73 10.32 -13.52
C ARG A 322 17.08 10.61 -14.86
N ARG A 323 17.92 10.88 -15.86
CA ARG A 323 17.52 11.18 -17.25
C ARG A 323 17.56 9.90 -18.08
N TYR A 324 16.56 9.70 -18.92
CA TYR A 324 16.57 8.64 -19.94
C TYR A 324 17.33 9.12 -21.16
N SER A 325 17.89 8.18 -21.95
CA SER A 325 18.57 8.50 -23.21
C SER A 325 17.67 9.22 -24.24
N MET A 326 16.35 9.16 -24.06
CA MET A 326 15.35 9.76 -24.97
C MET A 326 14.97 11.20 -24.60
N ASP A 327 15.45 11.72 -23.46
CA ASP A 327 15.18 13.10 -23.02
C ASP A 327 16.00 14.15 -23.80
N TYR A 328 16.93 13.69 -24.65
CA TYR A 328 17.72 14.52 -25.57
C TYR A 328 17.16 14.40 -26.99
N TYR A 329 16.04 15.05 -27.29
CA TYR A 329 15.67 15.55 -28.63
C TYR A 329 14.35 16.34 -28.46
N ARG A 330 14.44 17.58 -27.97
CA ARG A 330 13.28 18.50 -27.86
C ARG A 330 13.43 19.74 -28.72
N ASP A 331 14.31 19.70 -29.72
CA ASP A 331 14.34 20.69 -30.79
C ASP A 331 14.20 19.90 -32.09
N ASP A 332 13.25 20.32 -32.94
CA ASP A 332 12.99 19.84 -34.32
C ASP A 332 11.87 18.82 -34.59
N TRP A 333 10.90 18.63 -33.69
CA TRP A 333 9.65 17.93 -34.09
C TRP A 333 8.39 18.73 -33.77
N SER A 334 7.97 19.53 -34.75
CA SER A 334 6.56 19.85 -34.96
C SER A 334 6.25 19.69 -36.45
N PRO A 335 5.38 18.75 -36.85
CA PRO A 335 4.97 18.63 -38.24
C PRO A 335 4.11 19.84 -38.59
N LYS A 336 4.60 20.71 -39.48
CA LYS A 336 3.83 21.85 -40.00
C LYS A 336 2.57 21.33 -40.69
N SER A 337 1.42 21.60 -40.09
CA SER A 337 0.11 21.39 -40.70
C SER A 337 -0.53 22.75 -40.95
N ALA A 338 -0.96 22.95 -42.18
CA ALA A 338 -1.53 24.19 -42.71
C ALA A 338 -2.96 24.47 -42.19
N THR A 339 -3.36 25.75 -42.30
CA THR A 339 -4.72 26.32 -42.22
C THR A 339 -5.43 26.20 -40.86
N SER A 340 -5.82 27.28 -40.18
CA SER A 340 -6.94 28.16 -40.55
C SER A 340 -6.93 29.44 -39.70
N ALA A 341 -7.40 30.55 -40.27
CA ALA A 341 -7.49 31.86 -39.64
C ALA A 341 -8.69 31.99 -38.67
N SER A 342 -8.50 32.67 -37.54
CA SER A 342 -9.52 33.58 -36.98
C SER A 342 -8.93 34.51 -35.91
N SER A 343 -9.30 35.78 -36.05
CA SER A 343 -9.00 37.02 -35.31
C SER A 343 -9.22 37.02 -33.79
N SER A 344 -8.31 37.66 -33.04
CA SER A 344 -8.52 38.94 -32.30
C SER A 344 -7.27 39.34 -31.49
N PRO A 345 -6.91 40.63 -31.38
CA PRO A 345 -5.68 41.08 -30.72
C PRO A 345 -5.90 41.48 -29.24
N PRO A 346 -4.89 41.39 -28.34
CA PRO A 346 -4.88 42.16 -27.12
C PRO A 346 -4.16 43.50 -27.33
N SER A 347 -4.75 44.51 -26.71
CA SER A 347 -4.35 45.91 -26.70
C SER A 347 -3.07 46.15 -25.88
N THR A 348 -2.38 47.23 -26.28
CA THR A 348 -1.37 48.04 -25.57
C THR A 348 0.11 47.68 -25.78
N PRO A 349 0.93 48.61 -26.34
CA PRO A 349 2.36 48.43 -26.62
C PRO A 349 3.26 48.87 -25.44
N PRO A 350 4.56 48.49 -25.43
CA PRO A 350 5.52 48.95 -24.43
C PRO A 350 6.07 50.33 -24.76
N LEU A 351 6.39 51.14 -23.75
CA LEU A 351 7.20 52.35 -23.90
C LEU A 351 8.51 52.27 -23.08
N PRO A 352 9.63 52.85 -23.57
CA PRO A 352 10.98 52.75 -23.01
C PRO A 352 11.38 54.08 -22.27
N PRO A 353 12.64 54.32 -21.85
CA PRO A 353 12.97 54.92 -20.55
C PRO A 353 13.29 56.43 -20.60
N TYR A 354 13.27 57.11 -19.45
CA TYR A 354 13.95 58.40 -19.26
C TYR A 354 14.55 58.56 -17.86
N SER A 355 15.75 59.14 -17.88
CA SER A 355 16.64 59.57 -16.81
C SER A 355 16.19 60.86 -16.14
N ASP A 356 16.70 61.13 -14.94
CA ASP A 356 17.13 62.49 -14.56
C ASP A 356 18.29 62.47 -13.53
N SER A 357 19.39 63.07 -13.99
CA SER A 357 20.57 63.70 -13.35
C SER A 357 20.18 64.87 -12.41
N ASN A 358 20.94 65.47 -11.49
CA ASN A 358 22.36 65.53 -11.09
C ASN A 358 22.43 66.32 -9.74
N ALA A 359 23.51 66.16 -8.97
CA ALA A 359 24.20 67.27 -8.27
C ALA A 359 25.63 66.86 -7.86
N GLU A 360 26.59 67.69 -8.24
CA GLU A 360 28.06 67.66 -8.07
C GLU A 360 28.47 67.91 -6.58
N THR A 361 29.68 67.61 -6.08
CA THR A 361 31.01 68.19 -6.43
C THR A 361 32.20 67.39 -5.83
N ASP A 362 33.33 67.36 -6.58
CA ASP A 362 34.78 67.56 -6.23
C ASP A 362 35.37 67.02 -4.90
N ASP A 363 36.63 66.59 -4.71
CA ASP A 363 37.89 66.59 -5.48
C ASP A 363 38.92 65.66 -4.75
N LEU A 364 39.84 65.09 -5.54
CA LEU A 364 41.29 64.76 -5.37
C LEU A 364 42.02 64.39 -4.04
N GLU A 365 43.09 63.60 -4.24
CA GLU A 365 44.40 63.49 -3.54
C GLU A 365 44.73 62.34 -2.55
N ASP A 366 45.63 61.47 -3.02
CA ASP A 366 46.98 61.11 -2.51
C ASP A 366 47.26 60.54 -1.11
N ASP A 367 47.94 59.38 -1.19
CA ASP A 367 49.15 58.95 -0.48
C ASP A 367 49.23 58.70 1.05
N TYR A 368 49.95 57.60 1.30
CA TYR A 368 51.00 57.43 2.30
C TYR A 368 50.73 56.60 3.56
N SER A 369 51.68 55.67 3.78
CA SER A 369 51.84 54.78 4.94
C SER A 369 52.29 55.53 6.20
N PRO A 370 52.45 54.84 7.33
CA PRO A 370 53.84 54.53 7.70
C PRO A 370 54.08 53.13 8.27
N VAL A 371 55.32 52.73 8.05
CA VAL A 371 56.07 51.58 8.58
C VAL A 371 56.47 51.85 10.04
N TYR A 372 56.59 50.78 10.84
CA TYR A 372 57.60 50.70 11.89
C TYR A 372 58.33 49.34 11.80
N ASN A 373 59.61 49.43 11.46
CA ASN A 373 60.72 48.48 11.63
C ASN A 373 60.98 48.24 13.15
N ASP A 374 61.76 47.29 13.68
CA ASP A 374 62.70 46.25 13.25
C ASP A 374 62.89 45.33 14.46
N THR A 375 63.31 44.07 14.27
CA THR A 375 64.45 43.48 15.03
C THR A 375 64.84 42.12 14.45
N GLU A 376 66.13 42.03 14.13
CA GLU A 376 66.85 40.90 13.52
C GLU A 376 67.40 39.90 14.56
N CYS A 377 68.01 38.84 14.01
CA CYS A 377 69.10 37.98 14.52
C CYS A 377 68.78 36.57 15.07
N ASP A 378 68.94 35.59 14.18
CA ASP A 378 70.01 34.57 14.15
C ASP A 378 70.38 33.74 15.41
N ASN A 379 70.21 32.41 15.32
CA ASN A 379 71.28 31.38 15.19
C ASN A 379 70.78 29.94 15.52
N ASP A 380 70.97 29.05 14.54
CA ASP A 380 71.65 27.74 14.51
C ASP A 380 71.29 26.50 15.39
N GLU A 381 71.19 25.36 14.66
CA GLU A 381 71.57 23.94 14.93
C GLU A 381 70.82 23.14 16.02
N ASP A 382 70.38 21.87 15.89
CA ASP A 382 70.49 20.82 14.87
C ASP A 382 69.45 19.67 15.07
N GLU A 383 69.18 18.97 13.96
CA GLU A 383 68.75 17.57 13.69
C GLU A 383 67.50 16.84 14.27
N GLU A 384 66.80 16.23 13.29
CA GLU A 384 66.03 14.98 13.25
C GLU A 384 64.80 14.73 14.16
N ASN A 385 63.61 14.85 13.55
CA ASN A 385 62.78 13.66 13.26
C ASN A 385 61.54 14.00 12.40
N ILE A 386 61.31 13.17 11.39
CA ILE A 386 60.23 13.28 10.41
C ILE A 386 58.90 12.91 11.07
N SER A 387 58.01 13.89 11.25
CA SER A 387 56.62 13.66 11.64
C SER A 387 55.63 14.55 10.88
N LEU A 388 54.59 13.88 10.39
CA LEU A 388 53.35 14.34 9.78
C LEU A 388 52.65 15.51 10.50
N LYS A 389 52.18 16.48 9.69
CA LYS A 389 50.83 17.11 9.63
C LYS A 389 50.94 18.27 8.62
N SER A 390 50.00 18.54 7.71
CA SER A 390 48.55 18.64 7.88
C SER A 390 47.85 18.54 6.52
N TYR A 391 46.77 17.74 6.48
CA TYR A 391 45.78 17.63 5.40
C TYR A 391 44.50 18.40 5.80
N LYS A 392 43.87 19.06 4.82
CA LYS A 392 42.42 19.33 4.63
C LYS A 392 42.31 19.82 3.17
N SER A 393 41.58 19.23 2.24
CA SER A 393 40.33 18.49 2.33
C SER A 393 40.19 17.56 1.10
N LEU A 394 39.98 16.28 1.33
CA LEU A 394 39.35 15.37 0.37
C LEU A 394 38.59 14.34 1.22
N THR A 395 37.27 14.49 1.35
CA THR A 395 36.43 13.53 2.07
C THR A 395 36.17 12.33 1.18
N THR A 396 36.91 11.27 1.44
CA THR A 396 36.48 9.87 1.27
C THR A 396 35.48 9.54 2.38
N ILE A 397 34.32 9.00 2.01
CA ILE A 397 33.48 8.23 2.93
C ILE A 397 33.77 6.76 2.60
N GLU A 398 34.69 6.16 3.34
CA GLU A 398 34.60 4.74 3.66
C GLU A 398 33.98 4.65 5.06
N ALA A 399 33.03 3.74 5.18
CA ALA A 399 32.26 3.49 6.38
C ALA A 399 33.12 2.79 7.42
N ASP A 400 33.06 3.28 8.65
CA ASP A 400 33.10 2.43 9.84
C ASP A 400 31.94 2.85 10.74
N SER A 401 31.25 1.83 11.21
CA SER A 401 30.13 1.83 12.14
C SER A 401 30.43 2.60 13.41
N ASP A 402 29.57 3.57 13.75
CA ASP A 402 29.09 3.74 15.12
C ASP A 402 27.76 4.49 15.17
N SER A 403 26.93 4.03 16.09
CA SER A 403 25.52 4.31 16.29
C SER A 403 25.22 5.75 16.73
N SER A 404 24.38 6.48 15.98
CA SER A 404 23.25 7.30 16.50
C SER A 404 22.70 8.31 15.46
N SER A 405 21.89 7.86 14.50
CA SER A 405 21.03 8.78 13.71
C SER A 405 19.90 8.04 12.98
N SER A 406 19.09 7.27 13.72
CA SER A 406 18.20 6.27 13.11
C SER A 406 16.78 6.73 12.74
N ASN A 407 16.36 7.99 12.91
CA ASN A 407 14.93 8.31 12.84
C ASN A 407 14.45 9.16 11.64
N SER A 408 15.32 9.87 10.91
CA SER A 408 14.90 10.74 9.79
C SER A 408 15.14 10.16 8.40
N GLU A 409 16.15 9.31 8.19
CA GLU A 409 16.44 8.71 6.88
C GLU A 409 15.53 7.51 6.54
N ILE A 410 15.10 6.76 7.57
CA ILE A 410 14.26 5.55 7.41
C ILE A 410 12.87 5.88 6.83
N SER A 411 12.29 7.03 7.15
CA SER A 411 10.92 7.36 6.72
C SER A 411 10.81 7.61 5.21
N SER A 412 11.85 8.17 4.58
CA SER A 412 11.87 8.42 3.13
C SER A 412 12.11 7.14 2.32
N GLY A 413 12.94 6.23 2.83
CA GLY A 413 13.22 4.92 2.22
C GLY A 413 12.00 3.99 2.25
N MET A 414 11.25 3.97 3.35
CA MET A 414 10.04 3.13 3.51
C MET A 414 8.96 3.45 2.46
N ASN A 415 8.76 4.74 2.14
CA ASN A 415 7.75 5.17 1.16
C ASN A 415 8.08 4.75 -0.29
N SER A 416 9.37 4.69 -0.65
CA SER A 416 9.81 4.25 -1.99
C SER A 416 9.65 2.75 -2.19
N TYR A 417 9.95 1.99 -1.14
CA TYR A 417 9.87 0.54 -1.11
C TYR A 417 8.43 0.03 -1.22
N GLU A 418 7.50 0.66 -0.49
CA GLU A 418 6.07 0.36 -0.54
C GLU A 418 5.49 0.60 -1.94
N TYR A 419 5.87 1.72 -2.57
CA TYR A 419 5.42 2.08 -3.92
C TYR A 419 5.76 1.01 -4.95
N TYR A 420 7.04 0.63 -5.06
CA TYR A 420 7.46 -0.36 -6.06
C TYR A 420 6.89 -1.74 -5.78
N THR A 421 6.72 -2.10 -4.50
CA THR A 421 6.09 -3.36 -4.10
C THR A 421 4.66 -3.45 -4.65
N LEU A 422 3.83 -2.45 -4.38
CA LEU A 422 2.44 -2.42 -4.84
C LEU A 422 2.31 -2.19 -6.36
N LEU A 423 3.23 -1.45 -6.97
CA LEU A 423 3.27 -1.26 -8.42
C LEU A 423 3.51 -2.60 -9.15
N LEU A 424 4.49 -3.38 -8.69
CA LEU A 424 4.79 -4.69 -9.25
C LEU A 424 3.63 -5.68 -9.01
N LEU A 425 3.07 -5.73 -7.79
CA LEU A 425 1.89 -6.56 -7.48
C LEU A 425 0.68 -6.19 -8.36
N ASN A 426 0.43 -4.89 -8.56
CA ASN A 426 -0.63 -4.41 -9.44
C ASN A 426 -0.43 -4.91 -10.87
N ARG A 427 0.81 -4.94 -11.34
CA ARG A 427 1.08 -5.43 -12.69
C ARG A 427 1.01 -6.94 -12.83
N LEU A 428 1.48 -7.68 -11.84
CA LEU A 428 1.32 -9.14 -11.79
C LEU A 428 -0.16 -9.54 -11.78
N SER A 429 -1.01 -8.80 -11.06
CA SER A 429 -2.46 -9.06 -11.06
C SER A 429 -3.17 -8.77 -12.39
N LEU A 430 -2.52 -8.05 -13.31
CA LEU A 430 -3.03 -7.74 -14.66
C LEU A 430 -2.52 -8.72 -15.73
N CYS A 431 -1.71 -9.71 -15.36
CA CYS A 431 -1.18 -10.66 -16.33
C CYS A 431 -2.33 -11.47 -16.96
N PRO A 432 -2.30 -11.70 -18.30
CA PRO A 432 -3.37 -12.40 -19.00
C PRO A 432 -3.46 -13.88 -18.61
N LYS A 433 -2.33 -14.49 -18.23
CA LYS A 433 -2.29 -15.83 -17.67
C LYS A 433 -2.45 -15.75 -16.15
N PRO A 434 -3.35 -16.56 -15.56
CA PRO A 434 -3.50 -16.59 -14.11
C PRO A 434 -2.21 -17.09 -13.45
N ILE A 435 -1.84 -16.42 -12.35
CA ILE A 435 -0.72 -16.79 -11.47
C ILE A 435 -1.37 -17.32 -10.19
N ASP A 436 -1.42 -18.64 -10.02
CA ASP A 436 -2.15 -19.30 -8.92
C ASP A 436 -1.77 -18.76 -7.53
N LYS A 437 -0.49 -18.44 -7.34
CA LYS A 437 0.06 -17.89 -6.09
C LYS A 437 -0.56 -16.53 -5.69
N LEU A 438 -1.19 -15.79 -6.61
CA LEU A 438 -1.90 -14.54 -6.27
C LEU A 438 -3.13 -14.79 -5.40
N ALA A 439 -3.75 -15.95 -5.56
CA ALA A 439 -4.93 -16.37 -4.81
C ALA A 439 -4.59 -17.30 -3.64
N GLU A 440 -3.31 -17.44 -3.29
CA GLU A 440 -2.90 -18.14 -2.08
C GLU A 440 -3.31 -17.39 -0.80
N PRO A 441 -3.59 -18.11 0.29
CA PRO A 441 -4.01 -17.51 1.56
C PRO A 441 -3.02 -16.47 2.11
N THR A 442 -1.72 -16.68 1.90
CA THR A 442 -0.65 -15.76 2.33
C THR A 442 -0.76 -14.41 1.64
N THR A 443 -0.88 -14.40 0.31
CA THR A 443 -1.04 -13.20 -0.51
C THR A 443 -2.31 -12.43 -0.13
N ILE A 444 -3.43 -13.13 -0.04
CA ILE A 444 -4.73 -12.52 0.26
C ILE A 444 -4.76 -11.95 1.68
N LYS A 445 -4.21 -12.68 2.66
CA LYS A 445 -4.11 -12.20 4.03
C LYS A 445 -3.21 -10.98 4.14
N SER A 446 -2.04 -10.97 3.50
CA SER A 446 -1.14 -9.80 3.49
C SER A 446 -1.78 -8.57 2.84
N LEU A 447 -2.52 -8.73 1.74
CA LEU A 447 -3.27 -7.64 1.11
C LEU A 447 -4.41 -7.13 2.02
N THR A 448 -5.18 -8.05 2.61
CA THR A 448 -6.29 -7.72 3.52
C THR A 448 -5.79 -7.00 4.77
N ASP A 449 -4.70 -7.49 5.39
CA ASP A 449 -4.07 -6.88 6.55
C ASP A 449 -3.52 -5.49 6.22
N TYR A 450 -2.95 -5.31 5.03
CA TYR A 450 -2.49 -4.00 4.55
C TYR A 450 -3.66 -3.03 4.35
N ILE A 451 -4.76 -3.46 3.72
CA ILE A 451 -5.96 -2.63 3.51
C ILE A 451 -6.57 -2.19 4.85
N LYS A 452 -6.72 -3.11 5.82
CA LYS A 452 -7.21 -2.81 7.18
C LYS A 452 -6.30 -1.85 7.93
N TYR A 453 -4.99 -2.01 7.76
CA TYR A 453 -4.02 -1.15 8.40
C TYR A 453 -4.06 0.27 7.81
N ALA A 454 -4.10 0.39 6.48
CA ALA A 454 -4.16 1.66 5.77
C ALA A 454 -5.37 2.52 6.17
N GLU A 455 -6.50 1.88 6.47
CA GLU A 455 -7.71 2.57 6.92
C GLU A 455 -7.58 3.17 8.33
N LYS A 456 -6.96 2.46 9.27
CA LYS A 456 -6.89 2.89 10.68
C LYS A 456 -6.04 4.13 10.91
N GLN A 457 -5.07 4.41 10.05
CA GLN A 457 -4.10 5.45 10.33
C GLN A 457 -4.52 6.87 9.93
N ASN A 458 -5.59 7.10 9.15
CA ASN A 458 -5.99 8.42 8.60
C ASN A 458 -4.86 9.22 7.88
N VAL A 459 -3.64 8.70 7.90
CA VAL A 459 -2.49 9.12 7.11
C VAL A 459 -2.63 8.33 5.83
N ILE A 460 -2.97 9.05 4.77
CA ILE A 460 -3.07 8.60 3.39
C ILE A 460 -1.84 7.74 3.07
N LEU A 461 -1.95 6.42 3.24
CA LEU A 461 -1.12 5.49 2.49
C LEU A 461 -1.58 5.69 1.06
N LYS A 462 -0.81 6.47 0.32
CA LYS A 462 -1.03 6.90 -1.07
C LYS A 462 -1.37 5.74 -2.01
N TYR A 463 -1.16 4.51 -1.58
CA TYR A 463 -1.27 3.28 -2.34
C TYR A 463 -2.36 2.30 -1.85
N ARG A 464 -3.20 2.67 -0.86
CA ARG A 464 -4.37 1.87 -0.43
C ARG A 464 -5.24 1.49 -1.63
N ASP A 465 -5.58 2.46 -2.46
CA ASP A 465 -6.46 2.24 -3.62
C ASP A 465 -5.87 1.26 -4.62
N ILE A 466 -4.53 1.17 -4.71
CA ILE A 466 -3.85 0.18 -5.55
C ILE A 466 -4.05 -1.21 -4.97
N ALA A 467 -3.88 -1.39 -3.65
CA ALA A 467 -4.13 -2.67 -2.98
C ALA A 467 -5.61 -3.12 -3.09
N VAL A 468 -6.56 -2.19 -2.91
CA VAL A 468 -7.99 -2.45 -3.11
C VAL A 468 -8.27 -2.89 -4.55
N LYS A 469 -7.70 -2.21 -5.55
CA LYS A 469 -7.83 -2.58 -6.97
C LYS A 469 -7.24 -3.96 -7.27
N ILE A 470 -6.09 -4.30 -6.68
CA ILE A 470 -5.48 -5.64 -6.79
C ILE A 470 -6.45 -6.69 -6.25
N LEU A 471 -6.96 -6.51 -5.03
CA LEU A 471 -7.85 -7.46 -4.40
C LEU A 471 -9.17 -7.63 -5.19
N LYS A 472 -9.82 -6.52 -5.59
CA LYS A 472 -11.03 -6.55 -6.43
C LYS A 472 -10.79 -7.30 -7.74
N ARG A 473 -9.62 -7.14 -8.37
CA ARG A 473 -9.24 -7.85 -9.61
C ARG A 473 -9.02 -9.35 -9.40
N ILE A 474 -8.35 -9.75 -8.31
CA ILE A 474 -8.17 -11.16 -7.97
C ILE A 474 -9.54 -11.82 -7.72
N MET A 475 -10.42 -11.15 -6.99
CA MET A 475 -11.78 -11.64 -6.68
C MET A 475 -12.69 -11.71 -7.91
N GLY A 476 -12.53 -10.80 -8.87
CA GLY A 476 -13.29 -10.79 -10.12
C GLY A 476 -12.79 -11.76 -11.20
N ASN A 477 -11.71 -12.50 -10.96
CA ASN A 477 -11.16 -13.45 -11.92
C ASN A 477 -11.68 -14.87 -11.66
N ALA A 478 -12.37 -15.44 -12.65
CA ALA A 478 -12.95 -16.76 -12.59
C ALA A 478 -11.94 -17.89 -12.32
N ALA A 479 -10.67 -17.74 -12.75
CA ALA A 479 -9.64 -18.74 -12.52
C ALA A 479 -9.31 -18.92 -11.03
N TYR A 480 -9.42 -17.86 -10.24
CA TYR A 480 -9.09 -17.89 -8.81
C TYR A 480 -10.29 -18.23 -7.93
N PHE A 481 -11.51 -18.14 -8.45
CA PHE A 481 -12.75 -18.25 -7.67
C PHE A 481 -12.79 -19.47 -6.74
N MET A 482 -12.48 -20.66 -7.26
CA MET A 482 -12.53 -21.88 -6.45
C MET A 482 -11.47 -21.93 -5.36
N LEU A 483 -10.27 -21.39 -5.62
CA LEU A 483 -9.21 -21.31 -4.62
C LEU A 483 -9.62 -20.34 -3.49
N LEU A 484 -10.15 -19.17 -3.86
CA LEU A 484 -10.65 -18.16 -2.93
C LEU A 484 -11.84 -18.66 -2.10
N LEU A 485 -12.71 -19.49 -2.69
CA LEU A 485 -13.83 -20.12 -2.00
C LEU A 485 -13.35 -21.14 -0.96
N LYS A 486 -12.42 -22.03 -1.36
CA LYS A 486 -11.89 -23.09 -0.48
C LYS A 486 -11.12 -22.55 0.73
N GLN A 487 -10.48 -21.39 0.61
CA GLN A 487 -9.85 -20.72 1.77
C GLN A 487 -10.85 -19.95 2.67
N GLY A 488 -12.11 -19.79 2.25
CA GLY A 488 -13.13 -19.09 3.03
C GLY A 488 -13.05 -17.56 2.95
N LEU A 489 -12.49 -16.99 1.86
CA LEU A 489 -12.34 -15.54 1.69
C LEU A 489 -13.66 -14.78 1.79
N VAL A 490 -14.77 -15.41 1.39
CA VAL A 490 -16.14 -14.86 1.44
C VAL A 490 -16.45 -14.28 2.83
N PHE A 491 -15.97 -14.95 3.88
CA PHE A 491 -16.17 -14.55 5.27
C PHE A 491 -15.14 -13.53 5.74
N GLU A 492 -13.89 -13.61 5.28
CA GLU A 492 -12.85 -12.65 5.65
C GLU A 492 -13.13 -11.25 5.09
N VAL A 493 -13.68 -11.17 3.88
CA VAL A 493 -14.05 -9.91 3.21
C VAL A 493 -15.07 -9.09 4.01
N GLN A 494 -15.86 -9.73 4.85
CA GLN A 494 -16.87 -9.07 5.69
C GLN A 494 -16.27 -8.24 6.81
N THR A 495 -15.00 -8.50 7.11
CA THR A 495 -14.24 -7.74 8.11
C THR A 495 -13.52 -6.55 7.49
N LEU A 496 -13.63 -6.34 6.17
CA LEU A 496 -13.07 -5.21 5.44
C LEU A 496 -14.06 -4.04 5.36
N PRO A 497 -13.57 -2.80 5.18
CA PRO A 497 -14.43 -1.70 4.73
C PRO A 497 -14.96 -1.96 3.32
N GLU A 498 -16.06 -1.34 2.91
CA GLU A 498 -16.65 -1.50 1.55
C GLU A 498 -17.05 -2.97 1.23
N VAL A 499 -17.59 -3.69 2.22
CA VAL A 499 -17.98 -5.12 2.11
C VAL A 499 -18.81 -5.44 0.86
N GLU A 500 -19.78 -4.60 0.53
CA GLU A 500 -20.69 -4.86 -0.61
C GLU A 500 -19.94 -4.83 -1.94
N ASP A 501 -18.97 -3.94 -2.11
CA ASP A 501 -18.16 -3.84 -3.34
C ASP A 501 -17.37 -5.13 -3.57
N TYR A 502 -16.69 -5.62 -2.54
CA TYR A 502 -15.90 -6.86 -2.65
C TYR A 502 -16.80 -8.07 -2.88
N THR A 503 -17.89 -8.17 -2.12
CA THR A 503 -18.85 -9.28 -2.25
C THR A 503 -19.50 -9.28 -3.64
N HIS A 504 -19.75 -8.11 -4.23
CA HIS A 504 -20.26 -7.98 -5.59
C HIS A 504 -19.33 -8.60 -6.64
N HIS A 505 -18.01 -8.43 -6.51
CA HIS A 505 -17.05 -9.03 -7.46
C HIS A 505 -17.08 -10.57 -7.40
N LEU A 506 -17.12 -11.16 -6.20
CA LEU A 506 -17.25 -12.61 -6.05
C LEU A 506 -18.60 -13.12 -6.56
N ARG A 507 -19.69 -12.39 -6.29
CA ARG A 507 -21.04 -12.71 -6.76
C ARG A 507 -21.12 -12.77 -8.28
N THR A 508 -20.56 -11.76 -8.96
CA THR A 508 -20.52 -11.70 -10.43
C THR A 508 -19.88 -12.95 -11.03
N VAL A 509 -18.81 -13.46 -10.41
CA VAL A 509 -18.13 -14.68 -10.84
C VAL A 509 -18.91 -15.94 -10.46
N ALA A 510 -19.46 -15.99 -9.23
CA ALA A 510 -20.21 -17.13 -8.71
C ALA A 510 -21.47 -17.44 -9.53
N GLU A 511 -22.12 -16.43 -10.10
CA GLU A 511 -23.33 -16.59 -10.92
C GLU A 511 -23.02 -16.98 -12.38
N THR A 512 -21.75 -17.12 -12.76
CA THR A 512 -21.40 -17.65 -14.09
C THR A 512 -21.74 -19.14 -14.22
N GLY A 513 -22.13 -19.58 -15.42
CA GLY A 513 -22.45 -21.01 -15.67
C GLY A 513 -21.31 -21.98 -15.33
N GLY A 514 -20.05 -21.55 -15.53
CA GLY A 514 -18.88 -22.34 -15.16
C GLY A 514 -18.71 -22.49 -13.64
N ALA A 515 -18.78 -21.38 -12.90
CA ALA A 515 -18.65 -21.39 -11.44
C ALA A 515 -19.80 -22.15 -10.77
N THR A 516 -21.04 -21.96 -11.22
CA THR A 516 -22.21 -22.70 -10.71
C THR A 516 -22.09 -24.21 -10.94
N GLY A 517 -21.54 -24.65 -12.07
CA GLY A 517 -21.20 -26.05 -12.32
C GLY A 517 -20.14 -26.58 -11.36
N GLN A 518 -19.09 -25.81 -11.07
CA GLN A 518 -18.05 -26.17 -10.11
C GLN A 518 -18.57 -26.23 -8.67
N LEU A 519 -19.41 -25.27 -8.25
CA LEU A 519 -20.10 -25.29 -6.96
C LEU A 519 -20.96 -26.55 -6.81
N SER A 520 -21.72 -26.91 -7.85
CA SER A 520 -22.51 -28.13 -7.90
C SER A 520 -21.64 -29.39 -7.75
N PHE A 521 -20.52 -29.43 -8.46
CA PHE A 521 -19.57 -30.54 -8.38
C PHE A 521 -18.99 -30.71 -6.97
N ILE A 522 -18.57 -29.63 -6.31
CA ILE A 522 -18.05 -29.70 -4.93
C ILE A 522 -19.12 -30.23 -3.98
N LEU A 523 -20.36 -29.72 -4.04
CA LEU A 523 -21.43 -30.18 -3.16
C LEU A 523 -21.70 -31.69 -3.32
N LEU A 524 -21.67 -32.21 -4.55
CA LEU A 524 -21.98 -33.61 -4.82
C LEU A 524 -20.79 -34.56 -4.60
N ARG A 525 -19.57 -34.14 -4.94
CA ARG A 525 -18.39 -35.02 -5.04
C ARG A 525 -17.13 -34.50 -4.35
N GLY A 526 -17.18 -33.32 -3.74
CA GLY A 526 -16.04 -32.75 -3.03
C GLY A 526 -15.74 -33.45 -1.70
N GLU A 527 -14.64 -33.04 -1.08
CA GLU A 527 -14.31 -33.41 0.30
C GLU A 527 -15.28 -32.74 1.29
N GLU A 528 -15.51 -33.37 2.45
CA GLU A 528 -16.49 -32.89 3.44
C GLU A 528 -16.24 -31.44 3.90
N GLU A 529 -14.99 -31.07 4.20
CA GLU A 529 -14.66 -29.69 4.59
C GLU A 529 -15.03 -28.67 3.50
N HIS A 530 -14.71 -29.00 2.24
CA HIS A 530 -15.01 -28.16 1.09
C HIS A 530 -16.51 -28.10 0.77
N LYS A 531 -17.26 -29.20 0.96
CA LYS A 531 -18.72 -29.25 0.84
C LYS A 531 -19.38 -28.32 1.85
N LEU A 532 -19.04 -28.47 3.13
CA LEU A 532 -19.57 -27.68 4.23
C LEU A 532 -19.29 -26.18 4.01
N LEU A 533 -18.05 -25.83 3.67
CA LEU A 533 -17.66 -24.45 3.39
C LEU A 533 -18.37 -23.87 2.16
N THR A 534 -18.52 -24.65 1.10
CA THR A 534 -19.24 -24.23 -0.11
C THR A 534 -20.71 -23.99 0.20
N ALA A 535 -21.35 -24.90 0.94
CA ALA A 535 -22.74 -24.80 1.33
C ALA A 535 -23.02 -23.49 2.09
N VAL A 536 -22.23 -23.17 3.12
CA VAL A 536 -22.41 -21.93 3.89
C VAL A 536 -22.06 -20.66 3.10
N SER A 537 -21.25 -20.76 2.05
CA SER A 537 -20.87 -19.61 1.22
C SER A 537 -21.92 -19.24 0.16
N ILE A 538 -22.72 -20.21 -0.31
CA ILE A 538 -23.68 -20.00 -1.41
C ILE A 538 -24.69 -18.87 -1.12
N PRO A 539 -25.34 -18.80 0.05
CA PRO A 539 -26.28 -17.72 0.36
C PRO A 539 -25.70 -16.31 0.36
N LEU A 540 -24.38 -16.18 0.48
CA LEU A 540 -23.68 -14.89 0.42
C LEU A 540 -23.34 -14.49 -1.02
N LEU A 541 -23.16 -15.49 -1.89
CA LEU A 541 -22.63 -15.33 -3.24
C LEU A 541 -23.70 -15.36 -4.32
N ILE A 542 -24.80 -16.08 -4.15
CA ILE A 542 -25.81 -16.26 -5.20
C ILE A 542 -27.09 -15.51 -4.81
N LYS A 543 -27.58 -14.66 -5.72
CA LYS A 543 -28.87 -13.96 -5.55
C LYS A 543 -29.96 -14.58 -6.42
N THR A 544 -29.58 -15.20 -7.53
CA THR A 544 -30.54 -15.82 -8.46
C THR A 544 -31.27 -17.00 -7.83
N GLN A 545 -32.60 -16.89 -7.68
CA GLN A 545 -33.46 -17.87 -7.01
C GLN A 545 -33.37 -19.27 -7.64
N HIS A 546 -33.39 -19.39 -8.97
CA HIS A 546 -33.26 -20.68 -9.66
C HIS A 546 -31.94 -21.40 -9.32
N THR A 547 -30.83 -20.64 -9.28
CA THR A 547 -29.50 -21.16 -8.94
C THR A 547 -29.42 -21.58 -7.47
N LEU A 548 -30.01 -20.79 -6.56
CA LEU A 548 -30.15 -21.16 -5.15
C LEU A 548 -30.94 -22.46 -4.98
N LYS A 549 -32.09 -22.60 -5.65
CA LYS A 549 -32.88 -23.83 -5.65
C LYS A 549 -32.08 -25.04 -6.15
N CYS A 550 -31.29 -24.86 -7.20
CA CYS A 550 -30.43 -25.92 -7.72
C CYS A 550 -29.35 -26.33 -6.70
N LEU A 551 -28.55 -25.37 -6.21
CA LEU A 551 -27.41 -25.66 -5.34
C LEU A 551 -27.83 -26.10 -3.93
N LEU A 552 -28.81 -25.41 -3.32
CA LEU A 552 -29.19 -25.67 -1.93
C LEU A 552 -30.17 -26.84 -1.82
N LYS A 553 -31.16 -26.93 -2.71
CA LYS A 553 -32.18 -28.01 -2.63
C LYS A 553 -31.77 -29.25 -3.43
N LYS A 554 -31.49 -29.12 -4.74
CA LYS A 554 -31.20 -30.30 -5.58
C LYS A 554 -29.85 -30.95 -5.25
N ASN A 555 -28.83 -30.14 -4.94
CA ASN A 555 -27.48 -30.63 -4.67
C ASN A 555 -27.20 -30.81 -3.16
N GLY A 556 -28.21 -30.68 -2.29
CA GLY A 556 -28.08 -30.98 -0.85
C GLY A 556 -27.38 -29.92 0.01
N GLY A 557 -27.05 -28.74 -0.53
CA GLY A 557 -26.38 -27.68 0.23
C GLY A 557 -27.15 -27.21 1.47
N LEU A 558 -28.49 -27.18 1.42
CA LEU A 558 -29.32 -26.78 2.56
C LEU A 558 -29.19 -27.74 3.74
N GLN A 559 -29.17 -29.06 3.47
CA GLN A 559 -29.01 -30.07 4.50
C GLN A 559 -27.69 -29.88 5.26
N LEU A 560 -26.60 -29.67 4.53
CA LEU A 560 -25.28 -29.41 5.10
C LEU A 560 -25.26 -28.17 6.01
N ILE A 561 -25.98 -27.09 5.64
CA ILE A 561 -26.11 -25.90 6.50
C ILE A 561 -26.83 -26.26 7.81
N PHE A 562 -27.92 -27.02 7.75
CA PHE A 562 -28.66 -27.42 8.96
C PHE A 562 -27.88 -28.38 9.86
N ASP A 563 -27.08 -29.28 9.28
CA ASP A 563 -26.20 -30.16 10.06
C ASP A 563 -25.20 -29.31 10.86
N LEU A 564 -24.65 -28.24 10.26
CA LEU A 564 -23.78 -27.28 10.94
C LEU A 564 -24.49 -26.40 11.97
N LEU A 565 -25.76 -26.06 11.77
CA LEU A 565 -26.56 -25.33 12.75
C LEU A 565 -26.87 -26.19 13.97
N THR A 566 -26.89 -27.52 13.82
CA THR A 566 -27.13 -28.47 14.91
C THR A 566 -25.87 -28.68 15.75
N ASP A 567 -24.69 -28.70 15.12
CA ASP A 567 -23.39 -28.85 15.81
C ASP A 567 -22.79 -27.50 16.22
N SER A 568 -23.02 -27.09 17.47
CA SER A 568 -22.46 -25.85 18.04
C SER A 568 -20.94 -25.88 18.25
N SER A 569 -20.31 -27.06 18.25
CA SER A 569 -18.87 -27.20 18.43
C SER A 569 -18.07 -27.02 17.14
N HIS A 570 -18.76 -27.03 15.99
CA HIS A 570 -18.12 -26.95 14.68
C HIS A 570 -17.59 -25.54 14.38
N LYS A 571 -16.40 -25.46 13.75
CA LYS A 571 -15.74 -24.18 13.37
C LYS A 571 -16.58 -23.30 12.44
N LEU A 572 -17.48 -23.90 11.67
CA LEU A 572 -18.35 -23.23 10.71
C LEU A 572 -19.75 -22.90 11.29
N HIS A 573 -20.03 -23.22 12.55
CA HIS A 573 -21.35 -23.01 13.15
C HIS A 573 -21.82 -21.55 13.05
N GLU A 574 -20.97 -20.60 13.46
CA GLU A 574 -21.24 -19.17 13.33
C GLU A 574 -21.49 -18.78 11.85
N ARG A 575 -20.69 -19.33 10.92
CA ARG A 575 -20.85 -19.07 9.49
C ARG A 575 -22.17 -19.61 8.94
N ALA A 576 -22.67 -20.73 9.46
CA ALA A 576 -23.95 -21.32 9.09
C ALA A 576 -25.13 -20.45 9.54
N ILE A 577 -25.09 -19.89 10.76
CA ILE A 577 -26.09 -18.92 11.24
C ILE A 577 -26.13 -17.70 10.31
N TRP A 578 -24.97 -17.21 9.91
CA TRP A 578 -24.92 -16.06 9.02
C TRP A 578 -25.49 -16.39 7.65
N SER A 579 -25.11 -17.56 7.12
CA SER A 579 -25.57 -18.09 5.85
C SER A 579 -27.10 -18.19 5.79
N ILE A 580 -27.75 -18.69 6.84
CA ILE A 580 -29.20 -18.87 6.87
C ILE A 580 -29.95 -17.54 6.97
N CYS A 581 -29.46 -16.59 7.78
CA CYS A 581 -30.03 -15.24 7.85
C CYS A 581 -29.87 -14.50 6.51
N GLN A 582 -28.71 -14.64 5.85
CA GLN A 582 -28.50 -14.06 4.53
C GLN A 582 -29.39 -14.71 3.47
N LEU A 583 -29.59 -16.03 3.53
CA LEU A 583 -30.48 -16.74 2.63
C LEU A 583 -31.91 -16.20 2.75
N ALA A 584 -32.41 -16.02 3.98
CA ALA A 584 -33.73 -15.47 4.22
C ALA A 584 -33.89 -14.04 3.68
N LYS A 585 -32.87 -13.19 3.82
CA LYS A 585 -32.84 -11.85 3.24
C LYS A 585 -32.83 -11.87 1.71
N THR A 586 -32.13 -12.83 1.11
CA THR A 586 -32.02 -12.98 -0.35
C THR A 586 -33.29 -13.54 -0.97
N LEU A 587 -34.00 -14.40 -0.23
CA LEU A 587 -35.30 -14.94 -0.61
C LEU A 587 -36.46 -13.99 -0.29
N GLU A 588 -36.18 -12.78 0.22
CA GLU A 588 -37.18 -11.76 0.59
C GLU A 588 -38.26 -12.32 1.54
N ILE A 589 -37.85 -13.13 2.52
CA ILE A 589 -38.76 -13.73 3.51
C ILE A 589 -39.25 -12.64 4.47
N ASN A 590 -40.28 -11.92 4.06
CA ASN A 590 -40.89 -10.93 4.91
C ASN A 590 -41.84 -11.61 5.91
N PRO A 591 -41.89 -11.14 7.18
CA PRO A 591 -43.05 -11.40 8.02
C PRO A 591 -44.27 -10.91 7.23
N ASP A 592 -45.27 -11.78 6.99
CA ASP A 592 -46.41 -11.44 6.14
C ASP A 592 -47.08 -10.14 6.64
N ASP A 593 -47.52 -9.29 5.70
CA ASP A 593 -48.14 -8.00 6.01
C ASP A 593 -49.40 -8.19 6.86
N CYS A 594 -49.29 -7.98 8.17
CA CYS A 594 -50.42 -7.47 8.94
C CYS A 594 -50.60 -5.97 8.62
N SER A 595 -51.02 -5.64 7.39
CA SER A 595 -51.48 -4.30 6.94
C SER A 595 -50.81 -3.12 7.67
N ILE A 596 -49.49 -2.98 7.59
CA ILE A 596 -48.79 -1.81 8.13
C ILE A 596 -48.80 -0.77 7.01
N THR A 597 -49.86 0.03 6.95
CA THR A 597 -49.83 1.26 6.13
C THR A 597 -48.87 2.24 6.79
N GLU A 598 -47.85 2.66 6.04
CA GLU A 598 -46.93 3.74 6.34
C GLU A 598 -47.67 5.05 6.67
N THR A 599 -48.01 5.24 7.93
CA THR A 599 -48.33 6.55 8.52
C THR A 599 -47.75 6.60 9.93
N ALA A 600 -46.43 6.53 10.02
CA ALA A 600 -45.69 6.74 11.27
C ALA A 600 -44.53 7.72 11.05
N ILE A 601 -44.84 8.87 10.47
CA ILE A 601 -44.11 10.12 10.72
C ILE A 601 -45.20 11.15 11.01
N ASN A 602 -45.68 11.15 12.25
CA ASN A 602 -46.32 12.25 12.97
C ASN A 602 -46.79 11.70 14.32
N SER A 603 -45.85 11.44 15.21
CA SER A 603 -46.12 11.32 16.65
C SER A 603 -46.46 12.71 17.20
N SER A 604 -47.62 13.25 16.83
CA SER A 604 -48.21 14.47 17.39
C SER A 604 -49.68 14.59 16.97
N GLU A 605 -50.48 13.55 17.17
CA GLU A 605 -51.92 13.68 17.30
C GLU A 605 -52.42 12.44 18.05
N LEU A 606 -52.44 12.59 19.37
CA LEU A 606 -53.17 11.73 20.29
C LEU A 606 -54.62 11.70 19.79
N CYS A 607 -55.10 10.56 19.28
CA CYS A 607 -56.49 10.41 18.87
C CYS A 607 -57.40 10.72 20.06
N ASP A 608 -58.07 11.86 19.97
CA ASP A 608 -59.10 12.34 20.87
C ASP A 608 -60.33 11.44 20.73
N TYR A 609 -60.38 10.37 21.53
CA TYR A 609 -61.63 9.68 21.86
C TYR A 609 -62.11 10.14 23.23
N SER A 610 -62.23 11.46 23.39
CA SER A 610 -63.14 12.04 24.35
C SER A 610 -64.54 12.04 23.75
N ARG A 611 -65.45 11.28 24.38
CA ARG A 611 -66.92 11.42 24.32
C ARG A 611 -67.64 10.85 23.09
N LEU A 612 -68.04 9.58 23.20
CA LEU A 612 -69.39 9.23 22.74
C LEU A 612 -70.42 9.80 23.75
N PRO A 613 -71.58 10.28 23.27
CA PRO A 613 -72.46 11.16 24.04
C PRO A 613 -73.09 10.43 25.23
N PHE A 614 -72.90 11.02 26.42
CA PHE A 614 -73.83 10.83 27.53
C PHE A 614 -75.19 11.37 27.09
N ASP A 615 -76.12 10.49 26.79
CA ASP A 615 -77.53 10.86 26.75
C ASP A 615 -78.05 10.75 28.19
N GLU A 616 -77.98 11.87 28.92
CA GLU A 616 -78.58 12.03 30.25
C GLU A 616 -79.76 13.01 30.15
N THR A 617 -80.90 12.49 29.72
CA THR A 617 -82.16 12.85 30.37
C THR A 617 -82.57 11.66 31.23
N ASN A 618 -82.26 11.71 32.54
CA ASN A 618 -83.15 11.34 33.64
C ASN A 618 -82.40 11.30 34.98
N HIS A 619 -83.09 11.81 35.99
CA HIS A 619 -82.71 11.91 37.39
C HIS A 619 -82.27 10.57 38.02
N MET A 620 -81.17 10.56 38.80
CA MET A 620 -81.08 10.11 40.21
C MET A 620 -79.66 9.65 40.61
N GLU A 621 -79.20 10.21 41.74
CA GLU A 621 -78.28 9.70 42.77
C GLU A 621 -76.82 9.24 42.46
N PRO A 622 -75.85 9.61 43.32
CA PRO A 622 -74.44 9.26 43.17
C PRO A 622 -74.17 7.82 43.61
N PHE A 623 -74.34 6.86 42.71
CA PHE A 623 -73.98 5.46 42.98
C PHE A 623 -72.46 5.25 42.84
N VAL A 624 -71.87 4.81 43.95
CA VAL A 624 -70.48 4.38 44.14
C VAL A 624 -69.92 3.65 42.91
N SER A 625 -68.82 4.16 42.35
CA SER A 625 -68.00 3.45 41.37
C SER A 625 -67.70 2.04 41.90
N SER A 626 -68.43 1.05 41.40
CA SER A 626 -68.35 -0.32 41.90
C SER A 626 -67.05 -0.92 41.38
N MET A 627 -65.97 -0.77 42.15
CA MET A 627 -64.74 -1.48 41.84
C MET A 627 -64.99 -2.99 41.99
N VAL A 628 -64.59 -3.74 40.97
CA VAL A 628 -64.63 -5.20 40.97
C VAL A 628 -63.22 -5.71 41.20
N THR A 629 -63.11 -6.74 42.02
CA THR A 629 -61.83 -7.41 42.27
C THR A 629 -61.85 -8.77 41.58
N PHE A 630 -60.98 -8.96 40.59
CA PHE A 630 -60.81 -10.26 39.96
C PHE A 630 -59.77 -11.07 40.71
N GLU A 631 -60.11 -12.29 41.10
CA GLU A 631 -59.18 -13.29 41.63
C GLU A 631 -58.75 -14.20 40.48
N LEU A 632 -57.45 -14.39 40.32
CA LEU A 632 -56.83 -15.14 39.24
C LEU A 632 -56.37 -16.52 39.74
N ASP A 633 -55.99 -17.40 38.82
CA ASP A 633 -55.65 -18.79 39.15
C ASP A 633 -54.40 -18.93 40.04
N ASP A 634 -53.52 -17.93 40.04
CA ASP A 634 -52.36 -17.85 40.93
C ASP A 634 -52.71 -17.30 42.34
N GLY A 635 -54.02 -17.15 42.64
CA GLY A 635 -54.53 -16.60 43.90
C GLY A 635 -54.39 -15.08 44.00
N THR A 636 -53.97 -14.42 42.92
CA THR A 636 -53.75 -12.98 42.93
C THR A 636 -54.99 -12.18 42.59
N THR A 637 -55.08 -10.96 43.13
CA THR A 637 -56.21 -10.06 42.87
C THR A 637 -55.84 -8.84 42.02
N VAL A 638 -56.73 -8.47 41.10
CA VAL A 638 -56.63 -7.26 40.25
C VAL A 638 -57.93 -6.46 40.39
N LYS A 639 -57.83 -5.20 40.81
CA LYS A 639 -58.98 -4.32 41.06
C LYS A 639 -59.21 -3.38 39.88
N THR A 640 -60.43 -3.29 39.39
CA THR A 640 -60.77 -2.54 38.17
C THR A 640 -62.11 -1.82 38.32
N CYS A 641 -62.41 -0.88 37.41
CA CYS A 641 -63.70 -0.21 37.34
C CYS A 641 -64.70 -1.05 36.52
N ARG A 642 -65.82 -1.48 37.15
CA ARG A 642 -66.87 -2.29 36.53
C ARG A 642 -67.43 -1.65 35.26
N ARG A 643 -67.87 -0.39 35.37
CA ARG A 643 -68.48 0.37 34.27
C ARG A 643 -67.59 0.45 33.04
N MET A 644 -66.29 0.60 33.26
CA MET A 644 -65.29 0.73 32.20
C MET A 644 -65.15 -0.58 31.42
N LEU A 645 -65.01 -1.73 32.09
CA LEU A 645 -64.93 -3.02 31.39
C LEU A 645 -66.23 -3.40 30.66
N CYS A 646 -67.40 -3.11 31.24
CA CYS A 646 -68.69 -3.35 30.58
C CYS A 646 -68.85 -2.52 29.30
N GLN A 647 -68.30 -1.30 29.27
CA GLN A 647 -68.39 -0.42 28.10
C GLN A 647 -67.59 -0.96 26.89
N TYR A 648 -66.44 -1.59 27.15
CA TYR A 648 -65.55 -2.07 26.10
C TYR A 648 -65.79 -3.53 25.70
N SER A 649 -66.45 -4.33 26.54
CA SER A 649 -66.61 -5.77 26.30
C SER A 649 -68.04 -6.23 26.58
N PRO A 650 -68.70 -6.84 25.58
CA PRO A 650 -70.03 -7.43 25.77
C PRO A 650 -69.98 -8.62 26.74
N VAL A 651 -68.84 -9.31 26.85
CA VAL A 651 -68.63 -10.42 27.79
C VAL A 651 -68.62 -9.89 29.23
N PHE A 652 -67.89 -8.80 29.49
CA PHE A 652 -67.90 -8.17 30.81
C PHE A 652 -69.26 -7.54 31.13
N SER A 653 -69.95 -6.91 30.17
CA SER A 653 -71.32 -6.40 30.39
C SER A 653 -72.29 -7.53 30.73
N ALA A 654 -72.29 -8.64 29.98
CA ALA A 654 -73.13 -9.80 30.29
C ALA A 654 -72.80 -10.40 31.67
N MET A 655 -71.52 -10.54 32.03
CA MET A 655 -71.08 -11.13 33.30
C MET A 655 -71.36 -10.23 34.51
N LEU A 656 -71.23 -8.91 34.36
CA LEU A 656 -71.25 -7.95 35.46
C LEU A 656 -72.59 -7.18 35.55
N GLU A 657 -73.34 -7.03 34.48
CA GLU A 657 -74.63 -6.33 34.48
C GLU A 657 -75.80 -7.27 34.16
N GLY A 658 -75.52 -8.49 33.66
CA GLY A 658 -76.53 -9.50 33.39
C GLY A 658 -76.98 -10.31 34.60
N ASN A 659 -77.82 -11.32 34.35
CA ASN A 659 -78.45 -12.16 35.38
C ASN A 659 -77.55 -13.31 35.89
N PHE A 660 -76.23 -13.20 35.74
CA PHE A 660 -75.29 -14.22 36.18
C PHE A 660 -74.97 -14.09 37.68
N SER A 661 -74.50 -15.17 38.30
CA SER A 661 -74.17 -15.18 39.74
C SER A 661 -73.06 -14.19 40.13
N GLU A 662 -72.26 -13.83 39.13
CA GLU A 662 -71.13 -12.92 39.13
C GLU A 662 -71.58 -11.46 39.27
N SER A 663 -72.81 -11.13 38.89
CA SER A 663 -73.31 -9.74 38.90
C SER A 663 -73.45 -9.18 40.32
N SER A 664 -73.78 -10.02 41.30
CA SER A 664 -73.91 -9.64 42.71
C SER A 664 -72.62 -9.76 43.53
N LYS A 665 -71.55 -10.31 42.93
CA LYS A 665 -70.27 -10.57 43.63
C LYS A 665 -69.29 -9.40 43.46
N LYS A 666 -68.66 -8.99 44.56
CA LYS A 666 -67.55 -8.00 44.56
C LYS A 666 -66.21 -8.61 44.16
N GLN A 667 -66.06 -9.93 44.35
CA GLN A 667 -64.88 -10.70 43.98
C GLN A 667 -65.28 -11.81 43.00
N ILE A 668 -64.68 -11.82 41.82
CA ILE A 668 -65.02 -12.73 40.72
C ILE A 668 -63.76 -13.49 40.33
N ARG A 669 -63.86 -14.81 40.21
CA ARG A 669 -62.72 -15.64 39.81
C ARG A 669 -62.65 -15.76 38.30
N LEU A 670 -61.58 -15.26 37.69
CA LEU A 670 -61.31 -15.44 36.26
C LEU A 670 -60.33 -16.60 36.08
N ARG A 671 -60.75 -17.58 35.27
CA ARG A 671 -59.92 -18.73 34.90
C ARG A 671 -59.11 -18.44 33.63
N ASP A 672 -57.95 -19.04 33.54
CA ASP A 672 -56.97 -18.93 32.44
C ASP A 672 -56.66 -17.46 32.12
N THR A 673 -56.30 -16.70 33.16
CA THR A 673 -56.01 -15.26 33.03
C THR A 673 -54.74 -14.86 33.77
N SER A 674 -53.74 -14.40 33.03
CA SER A 674 -52.49 -13.88 33.57
C SER A 674 -52.69 -12.52 34.23
N ARG A 675 -52.13 -12.33 35.43
CA ARG A 675 -52.16 -11.05 36.17
C ARG A 675 -51.57 -9.91 35.35
N ASN A 676 -50.45 -10.18 34.68
CA ASN A 676 -49.74 -9.16 33.93
C ASN A 676 -50.42 -8.86 32.60
N GLY A 677 -51.00 -9.87 31.94
CA GLY A 677 -51.87 -9.70 30.78
C GLY A 677 -53.09 -8.85 31.09
N LEU A 678 -53.84 -9.20 32.14
CA LEU A 678 -55.05 -8.48 32.54
C LEU A 678 -54.77 -7.02 32.91
N LYS A 679 -53.69 -6.76 33.67
CA LYS A 679 -53.26 -5.38 33.97
C LYS A 679 -52.91 -4.59 32.72
N THR A 680 -52.28 -5.23 31.73
CA THR A 680 -51.88 -4.59 30.47
C THR A 680 -53.11 -4.29 29.61
N LEU A 681 -54.08 -5.20 29.55
CA LEU A 681 -55.38 -4.97 28.90
C LEU A 681 -56.14 -3.81 29.54
N ILE A 682 -56.19 -3.75 30.87
CA ILE A 682 -56.84 -2.65 31.59
C ILE A 682 -56.15 -1.32 31.28
N LEU A 683 -54.81 -1.27 31.32
CA LEU A 683 -54.06 -0.07 30.97
C LEU A 683 -54.39 0.41 29.56
N ALA A 684 -54.46 -0.52 28.60
CA ALA A 684 -54.83 -0.22 27.22
C ALA A 684 -56.25 0.34 27.09
N THR A 685 -57.23 -0.25 27.81
CA THR A 685 -58.61 0.29 27.84
C THR A 685 -58.73 1.67 28.50
N THR A 686 -57.82 2.01 29.41
CA THR A 686 -57.79 3.32 30.09
C THR A 686 -57.04 4.41 29.31
N GLY A 687 -56.43 4.07 28.16
CA GLY A 687 -55.57 4.99 27.40
C GLY A 687 -54.24 5.32 28.10
N ALA A 688 -53.85 4.54 29.12
CA ALA A 688 -52.60 4.72 29.84
C ALA A 688 -51.44 4.03 29.13
N ALA A 689 -50.23 4.57 29.22
CA ALA A 689 -49.06 3.99 28.56
C ALA A 689 -48.74 2.57 29.08
N PHE A 690 -48.80 1.58 28.18
CA PHE A 690 -48.49 0.18 28.47
C PHE A 690 -47.28 -0.36 27.68
N GLU A 691 -46.60 0.50 26.91
CA GLU A 691 -45.45 0.16 26.06
C GLU A 691 -44.27 -0.44 26.85
N ASN A 692 -44.11 -0.08 28.13
CA ASN A 692 -43.03 -0.56 28.99
C ASN A 692 -43.23 -1.99 29.54
N ARG A 693 -44.36 -2.64 29.26
CA ARG A 693 -44.71 -3.97 29.79
C ARG A 693 -43.92 -5.08 29.10
N SER A 694 -43.73 -6.25 29.72
CA SER A 694 -42.98 -7.34 29.08
C SER A 694 -43.70 -7.83 27.80
N ILE A 695 -42.95 -8.45 26.88
CA ILE A 695 -43.54 -8.99 25.64
C ILE A 695 -44.64 -10.01 25.93
N GLU A 696 -44.46 -10.88 26.93
CA GLU A 696 -45.47 -11.85 27.33
C GLU A 696 -46.72 -11.17 27.90
N SER A 697 -46.55 -10.04 28.60
CA SER A 697 -47.68 -9.29 29.15
C SER A 697 -48.52 -8.63 28.05
N LEU A 698 -47.88 -8.20 26.96
CA LEU A 698 -48.56 -7.63 25.79
C LEU A 698 -49.28 -8.73 25.01
N LEU A 699 -48.61 -9.86 24.76
CA LEU A 699 -49.19 -11.01 24.06
C LEU A 699 -50.34 -11.66 24.84
N ASP A 700 -50.20 -11.80 26.17
CA ASP A 700 -51.28 -12.22 27.06
C ASP A 700 -52.48 -11.24 26.97
N ALA A 701 -52.22 -9.93 26.87
CA ALA A 701 -53.29 -8.93 26.74
C ALA A 701 -54.01 -9.04 25.39
N VAL A 702 -53.33 -9.41 24.30
CA VAL A 702 -53.95 -9.69 22.99
C VAL A 702 -54.90 -10.88 23.10
N LEU A 703 -54.48 -12.00 23.71
CA LEU A 703 -55.37 -13.15 23.92
C LEU A 703 -56.57 -12.83 24.81
N LEU A 704 -56.36 -12.02 25.85
CA LEU A 704 -57.46 -11.60 26.72
C LEU A 704 -58.41 -10.63 26.01
N ALA A 705 -57.90 -9.75 25.14
CA ALA A 705 -58.71 -8.86 24.33
C ALA A 705 -59.65 -9.68 23.42
N ASP A 706 -59.12 -10.71 22.76
CA ASP A 706 -59.90 -11.64 21.93
C ASP A 706 -60.90 -12.46 22.78
N LYS A 707 -60.44 -13.09 23.87
CA LYS A 707 -61.27 -13.88 24.79
C LYS A 707 -62.46 -13.10 25.36
N PHE A 708 -62.28 -11.82 25.63
CA PHE A 708 -63.32 -10.95 26.16
C PHE A 708 -64.03 -10.11 25.09
N LEU A 709 -63.79 -10.36 23.80
CA LEU A 709 -64.43 -9.64 22.68
C LEU A 709 -64.30 -8.12 22.82
N MET A 710 -63.09 -7.65 23.14
CA MET A 710 -62.75 -6.22 23.15
C MET A 710 -62.79 -5.64 21.72
N PRO A 711 -62.87 -4.30 21.54
CA PRO A 711 -63.01 -3.73 20.21
C PRO A 711 -61.80 -4.02 19.34
N ASP A 712 -62.03 -4.31 18.06
CA ASP A 712 -60.99 -4.66 17.09
C ASP A 712 -59.86 -3.63 17.02
N THR A 713 -60.17 -2.34 17.21
CA THR A 713 -59.19 -1.25 17.27
C THR A 713 -58.18 -1.44 18.41
N LEU A 714 -58.64 -1.87 19.59
CA LEU A 714 -57.79 -2.12 20.76
C LEU A 714 -56.94 -3.38 20.55
N THR A 715 -57.55 -4.45 20.04
CA THR A 715 -56.85 -5.72 19.74
C THR A 715 -55.76 -5.52 18.69
N LYS A 716 -56.04 -4.74 17.64
CA LYS A 716 -55.07 -4.35 16.62
C LYS A 716 -53.93 -3.51 17.20
N THR A 717 -54.25 -2.50 18.02
CA THR A 717 -53.26 -1.65 18.69
C THR A 717 -52.33 -2.46 19.61
N LEU A 718 -52.88 -3.41 20.38
CA LEU A 718 -52.11 -4.30 21.24
C LEU A 718 -51.21 -5.24 20.43
N THR A 719 -51.71 -5.74 19.30
CA THR A 719 -50.96 -6.60 18.38
C THR A 719 -49.80 -5.82 17.76
N GLU A 720 -50.05 -4.65 17.17
CA GLU A 720 -49.03 -3.78 16.58
C GLU A 720 -47.92 -3.42 17.57
N ASN A 721 -48.29 -3.00 18.79
CA ASN A 721 -47.31 -2.71 19.84
C ASN A 721 -46.50 -3.95 20.26
N SER A 722 -47.11 -5.14 20.25
CA SER A 722 -46.41 -6.40 20.53
C SER A 722 -45.38 -6.70 19.43
N LEU A 723 -45.74 -6.49 18.17
CA LEU A 723 -44.86 -6.72 17.01
C LEU A 723 -43.73 -5.69 16.93
N LEU A 724 -44.00 -4.41 17.19
CA LEU A 724 -43.00 -3.34 17.23
C LEU A 724 -41.96 -3.53 18.34
N LYS A 725 -42.35 -4.21 19.42
CA LYS A 725 -41.46 -4.49 20.54
C LYS A 725 -40.46 -5.61 20.25
N LEU A 726 -40.64 -6.39 19.18
CA LEU A 726 -39.75 -7.51 18.86
C LEU A 726 -38.33 -7.02 18.55
N ASN A 727 -37.36 -7.57 19.27
CA ASN A 727 -35.95 -7.24 19.15
C ASN A 727 -35.06 -8.44 19.50
N TYR A 728 -33.75 -8.26 19.37
CA TYR A 728 -32.77 -9.33 19.59
C TYR A 728 -32.80 -9.95 21.00
N GLU A 729 -33.34 -9.25 22.01
CA GLU A 729 -33.43 -9.74 23.39
C GLU A 729 -34.69 -10.58 23.66
N ASN A 730 -35.71 -10.46 22.81
CA ASN A 730 -37.04 -11.00 23.11
C ASN A 730 -37.66 -11.89 22.02
N PHE A 731 -37.00 -12.08 20.86
CA PHE A 731 -37.45 -13.01 19.82
C PHE A 731 -37.73 -14.42 20.37
N TYR A 732 -36.80 -14.97 21.15
CA TYR A 732 -36.98 -16.29 21.76
C TYR A 732 -38.17 -16.32 22.75
N ARG A 733 -38.33 -15.27 23.56
CA ARG A 733 -39.42 -15.18 24.54
C ARG A 733 -40.79 -15.13 23.88
N ALA A 734 -40.91 -14.33 22.81
CA ALA A 734 -42.13 -14.24 22.01
C ALA A 734 -42.44 -15.56 21.28
N TRP A 735 -41.43 -16.19 20.66
CA TRP A 735 -41.56 -17.48 20.00
C TRP A 735 -41.99 -18.59 20.96
N ARG A 736 -41.36 -18.66 22.14
CA ARG A 736 -41.72 -19.62 23.20
C ARG A 736 -43.15 -19.40 23.70
N TRP A 737 -43.55 -18.15 23.86
CA TRP A 737 -44.91 -17.79 24.26
C TRP A 737 -45.92 -18.26 23.19
N ALA A 738 -45.65 -17.99 21.91
CA ALA A 738 -46.51 -18.36 20.79
C ALA A 738 -46.69 -19.89 20.71
N ARG A 739 -45.60 -20.63 20.91
CA ARG A 739 -45.62 -22.09 21.00
C ARG A 739 -46.52 -22.60 22.13
N ASN A 740 -46.38 -22.05 23.34
CA ASN A 740 -47.15 -22.51 24.50
C ASN A 740 -48.66 -22.26 24.35
N HIS A 741 -49.06 -21.26 23.57
CA HIS A 741 -50.45 -20.90 23.30
C HIS A 741 -50.96 -21.40 21.93
N SER A 742 -50.19 -22.21 21.21
CA SER A 742 -50.52 -22.74 19.87
C SER A 742 -50.82 -21.67 18.80
N CYS A 743 -50.20 -20.49 18.92
CA CYS A 743 -50.30 -19.40 17.92
C CYS A 743 -49.30 -19.62 16.78
N HIS A 744 -49.67 -20.44 15.79
CA HIS A 744 -48.78 -20.80 14.67
C HIS A 744 -48.31 -19.61 13.83
N GLU A 745 -49.18 -18.62 13.60
CA GLU A 745 -48.87 -17.42 12.81
C GLU A 745 -47.81 -16.56 13.49
N LEU A 746 -47.97 -16.28 14.79
CA LEU A 746 -47.00 -15.53 15.58
C LEU A 746 -45.68 -16.30 15.74
N LYS A 747 -45.74 -17.63 15.84
CA LYS A 747 -44.56 -18.49 15.91
C LYS A 747 -43.70 -18.34 14.65
N SER A 748 -44.32 -18.51 13.48
CA SER A 748 -43.68 -18.29 12.18
C SER A 748 -43.21 -16.84 12.02
N TYR A 749 -44.02 -15.87 12.44
CA TYR A 749 -43.65 -14.44 12.41
C TYR A 749 -42.36 -14.17 13.19
N CYS A 750 -42.23 -14.70 14.42
CA CYS A 750 -41.02 -14.52 15.23
C CYS A 750 -39.77 -15.06 14.52
N VAL A 751 -39.88 -16.21 13.85
CA VAL A 751 -38.77 -16.81 13.09
C VAL A 751 -38.43 -15.96 11.86
N LYS A 752 -39.44 -15.56 11.06
CA LYS A 752 -39.25 -14.68 9.89
C LYS A 752 -38.60 -13.34 10.28
N SER A 753 -39.08 -12.72 11.36
CA SER A 753 -38.53 -11.48 11.90
C SER A 753 -37.11 -11.63 12.41
N PHE A 754 -36.79 -12.72 13.12
CA PHE A 754 -35.41 -13.00 13.55
C PHE A 754 -34.45 -13.11 12.35
N LEU A 755 -34.83 -13.88 11.33
CA LEU A 755 -33.99 -14.13 10.16
C LEU A 755 -33.70 -12.87 9.33
N THR A 756 -34.66 -11.93 9.27
CA THR A 756 -34.58 -10.73 8.43
C THR A 756 -34.23 -9.45 9.19
N ALA A 757 -34.27 -9.46 10.51
CA ALA A 757 -33.97 -8.28 11.32
C ALA A 757 -32.57 -7.68 11.03
N LYS A 758 -32.52 -6.35 11.07
CA LYS A 758 -31.27 -5.58 10.98
C LYS A 758 -30.59 -5.59 12.35
N MET A 759 -29.75 -6.60 12.57
CA MET A 759 -28.98 -6.79 13.80
C MET A 759 -27.48 -6.85 13.48
N SER A 760 -26.65 -6.46 14.44
CA SER A 760 -25.21 -6.71 14.36
C SER A 760 -24.93 -8.21 14.48
N TRP A 761 -23.78 -8.64 13.97
CA TRP A 761 -23.40 -10.05 13.95
C TRP A 761 -23.36 -10.68 15.36
N ASN A 762 -22.87 -9.92 16.35
CA ASN A 762 -22.85 -10.36 17.74
C ASN A 762 -24.25 -10.52 18.33
N GLU A 763 -25.19 -9.65 17.96
CA GLU A 763 -26.60 -9.76 18.39
C GLU A 763 -27.25 -11.00 17.76
N THR A 764 -27.05 -11.25 16.46
CA THR A 764 -27.59 -12.43 15.78
C THR A 764 -27.12 -13.75 16.41
N ILE A 765 -25.83 -13.87 16.72
CA ILE A 765 -25.28 -15.07 17.38
C ILE A 765 -25.88 -15.24 18.78
N ARG A 766 -26.00 -14.15 19.55
CA ARG A 766 -26.58 -14.19 20.90
C ARG A 766 -28.03 -14.66 20.87
N THR A 767 -28.85 -14.06 20.01
CA THR A 767 -30.26 -14.44 19.86
C THR A 767 -30.40 -15.89 19.42
N PHE A 768 -29.58 -16.36 18.47
CA PHE A 768 -29.61 -17.78 18.06
C PHE A 768 -29.25 -18.72 19.22
N ARG A 769 -28.29 -18.34 20.06
CA ARG A 769 -27.89 -19.11 21.25
C ARG A 769 -29.02 -19.21 22.28
N ASP A 770 -29.88 -18.20 22.38
CA ASP A 770 -31.05 -18.24 23.27
C ASP A 770 -32.04 -19.34 22.86
N PHE A 771 -32.17 -19.62 21.56
CA PHE A 771 -32.94 -20.76 21.05
C PHE A 771 -32.23 -22.10 21.30
N TYR A 772 -30.90 -22.13 21.17
CA TYR A 772 -30.08 -23.34 21.28
C TYR A 772 -30.10 -24.00 22.66
N ASN A 773 -30.10 -23.21 23.75
CA ASN A 773 -29.99 -23.73 25.12
C ASN A 773 -31.27 -24.40 25.66
N THR A 774 -32.12 -24.93 24.78
CA THR A 774 -33.47 -25.39 25.10
C THR A 774 -33.75 -26.75 24.52
N ASN A 775 -34.59 -27.55 25.20
CA ASN A 775 -35.04 -28.87 24.72
C ASN A 775 -35.97 -28.79 23.48
N VAL A 776 -36.09 -27.61 22.88
CA VAL A 776 -37.04 -27.28 21.80
C VAL A 776 -36.31 -26.74 20.57
N PHE A 777 -34.99 -26.76 20.57
CA PHE A 777 -34.16 -26.24 19.48
C PHE A 777 -34.42 -26.96 18.14
N ASP A 778 -34.66 -28.27 18.16
CA ASP A 778 -34.99 -29.04 16.95
C ASP A 778 -36.30 -28.56 16.30
N GLU A 779 -37.30 -28.17 17.10
CA GLU A 779 -38.57 -27.61 16.60
C GLU A 779 -38.33 -26.26 15.92
N PHE A 780 -37.51 -25.40 16.52
CA PHE A 780 -37.12 -24.11 15.95
C PHE A 780 -36.36 -24.26 14.64
N LEU A 781 -35.40 -25.19 14.56
CA LEU A 781 -34.68 -25.48 13.32
C LEU A 781 -35.60 -26.06 12.25
N HIS A 782 -36.54 -26.92 12.62
CA HIS A 782 -37.54 -27.45 11.70
C HIS A 782 -38.40 -26.32 11.11
N GLU A 783 -38.81 -25.36 11.93
CA GLU A 783 -39.60 -24.21 11.47
C GLU A 783 -38.81 -23.30 10.51
N ILE A 784 -37.53 -23.03 10.79
CA ILE A 784 -36.65 -22.33 9.84
C ILE A 784 -36.57 -23.11 8.52
N ARG A 785 -36.42 -24.43 8.60
CA ARG A 785 -36.33 -25.31 7.42
C ARG A 785 -37.60 -25.26 6.58
N ASP A 786 -38.77 -25.32 7.21
CA ASP A 786 -40.06 -25.28 6.54
C ASP A 786 -40.29 -23.93 5.85
N ILE A 787 -40.01 -22.82 6.53
CA ILE A 787 -40.13 -21.47 5.99
C ILE A 787 -39.25 -21.31 4.74
N ILE A 788 -37.95 -21.66 4.85
CA ILE A 788 -37.00 -21.50 3.75
C ILE A 788 -37.31 -22.46 2.60
N THR A 789 -37.64 -23.71 2.89
CA THR A 789 -37.97 -24.70 1.86
C THR A 789 -39.27 -24.32 1.15
N GLY A 790 -40.26 -23.81 1.87
CA GLY A 790 -41.53 -23.32 1.32
C GLY A 790 -41.28 -22.25 0.25
N VAL A 791 -40.50 -21.22 0.58
CA VAL A 791 -40.18 -20.13 -0.36
C VAL A 791 -39.31 -20.63 -1.52
N LEU A 792 -38.28 -21.45 -1.25
CA LEU A 792 -37.44 -22.04 -2.31
C LEU A 792 -38.20 -22.96 -3.29
N CYS A 793 -39.38 -23.45 -2.91
CA CYS A 793 -40.22 -24.26 -3.81
C CYS A 793 -41.14 -23.43 -4.70
N GLN A 794 -41.55 -22.26 -4.23
CA GLN A 794 -42.48 -21.36 -4.91
C GLN A 794 -41.81 -20.60 -6.07
N CYS A 795 -40.49 -20.37 -5.97
CA CYS A 795 -39.61 -19.92 -7.04
C CYS A 795 -39.26 -21.07 -8.00
#